data_AF-U6K021-F1
#
_entry.id   AF-U6K021-F1
#
_cell.length_a   1.000
_cell.length_b   1.000
_cell.length_c   1.000
_cell.angle_alpha   90.00
_cell.angle_beta   90.00
_cell.angle_gamma   90.00
#
_symmetry.space_group_name_H-M   'P 1'
#
loop_
_entity.id
_entity.type
_entity.pdbx_description
1 polymer ?
#
loop_
_entity_poly.entity_id
_entity_poly.type
_entity_poly.pdbx_seq_one_letter_code
_entity_poly.pdbx_strand_id
1 'polypeptide(L)'
;MWRPSGLTVFLATCLGVALLTTTTTNAEFDFPAANLRSIQRHLVRMGEFFPVNRLVGMVAAVVVTFTEAGFGQHYLLFFGTAVPAVGLGLYIAQSVNMTDMPQLVALFHSFVGLAAVMVGFANFHSPAGVERASSLLRLLEVYVGVFVAAITFTGSVVAAAKLHGSMESRSLRVPGRHALNSATVAAIGVLGALFCVSSGHFTRMLCLYVNAGLSMWLGFHLVAAIGGADMPVVISLLNSYSGVALAASGFMLDNNLLIIAGALIASSGAILSYIMCKGMNRSLWNVVLGGFEEAEGVGAAAPQGAVQQTNADEVADELLAAHKVLIVPGYGMAVARCQSELADIAKNLMNCGINVDFGIHPVAGRMPGHMNVLLAEADVPYKIVKEMSEVNPEMSSYDVVLVVGANDTVNPAALEPGSKISGMPVIEAWKARRVFVLKRSMAAGYASIENPLFHLENTRMLFGNAKNTTSAVFARVNAKAEQMPASAARDDLEAGLLEFEREERIEPSSWPYPRLAVGVLKDSNGSVMVPIAPKFVPKLRKMAFRVVVESGAGADAGFTDEEYRRAGAEIVPSAEAVISAAEVLLRVSPPTPDMVSRMPRDKVLISYLFPSVSAMQGLQGYRAVIEAFNALPKLSKASISAAGRVEAAKVFVIGAGVAGLQAISTAHGLGAQVFGHDVRSATREEVESCGGKFIGLRMGEEAEVLGGYAREMGDAYQRAQRELIANTIKHCDVVICTAAIHGKPSPKLISRDMLRQMKPGSVIVDLATEFGDTRSGWGGNVEVSPKDSQVVVDGITVIGRRRIETRMPVQASELFSMNICNLLEDLGGGSNFRVNMDDEVIRGLVAVYQGRNVWQPSPPTPVSRTPPRVPMPGPAPSAPAPGKAGGAFAQALASDAFFAMCLVVAAAVVGLLGIVLDPMELKHLTLLALSLIVGYYW
;
A
#
# COMPACT_ATOMS: atom_id res chain seq x y z
N MET A 1 12.06 -45.11 3.94
CA MET A 1 11.20 -45.29 2.75
C MET A 1 10.14 -44.20 2.75
N TRP A 2 10.44 -43.04 2.16
CA TRP A 2 9.44 -42.01 1.86
C TRP A 2 9.14 -42.11 0.36
N ARG A 3 7.86 -42.18 -0.02
CA ARG A 3 7.48 -42.22 -1.43
C ARG A 3 7.92 -40.91 -2.10
N PRO A 4 8.49 -40.95 -3.32
CA PRO A 4 9.04 -39.77 -4.00
C PRO A 4 8.01 -38.65 -4.21
N SER A 5 6.71 -38.93 -4.20
CA SER A 5 5.63 -37.95 -4.38
C SER A 5 5.50 -36.89 -3.28
N GLY A 6 5.88 -37.17 -2.03
CA GLY A 6 5.69 -36.24 -0.91
C GLY A 6 6.73 -35.12 -0.85
N LEU A 7 7.99 -35.45 -1.16
CA LEU A 7 9.08 -34.49 -1.20
C LEU A 7 8.95 -33.54 -2.41
N THR A 8 8.50 -34.05 -3.55
CA THR A 8 8.22 -33.25 -4.75
C THR A 8 7.08 -32.25 -4.53
N VAL A 9 6.02 -32.64 -3.80
CA VAL A 9 4.91 -31.73 -3.45
C VAL A 9 5.35 -30.69 -2.43
N PHE A 10 6.12 -31.08 -1.40
CA PHE A 10 6.67 -30.15 -0.42
C PHE A 10 7.62 -29.13 -1.06
N LEU A 11 8.53 -29.59 -1.94
CA LEU A 11 9.46 -28.71 -2.66
C LEU A 11 8.75 -27.86 -3.72
N ALA A 12 7.73 -28.37 -4.41
CA ALA A 12 6.89 -27.57 -5.31
C ALA A 12 6.05 -26.52 -4.56
N THR A 13 5.67 -26.79 -3.31
CA THR A 13 4.98 -25.82 -2.44
C THR A 13 5.95 -24.74 -1.94
N CYS A 14 7.16 -25.13 -1.52
CA CYS A 14 8.22 -24.19 -1.15
C CYS A 14 8.71 -23.35 -2.34
N LEU A 15 8.82 -23.93 -3.54
CA LEU A 15 9.11 -23.22 -4.79
C LEU A 15 7.94 -22.37 -5.26
N GLY A 16 6.71 -22.82 -5.08
CA GLY A 16 5.51 -22.02 -5.33
C GLY A 16 5.53 -20.75 -4.49
N VAL A 17 5.88 -20.86 -3.20
CA VAL A 17 6.07 -19.72 -2.28
C VAL A 17 7.27 -18.85 -2.70
N ALA A 18 8.35 -19.43 -3.23
CA ALA A 18 9.49 -18.67 -3.75
C ALA A 18 9.21 -17.97 -5.10
N LEU A 19 8.43 -18.58 -6.01
CA LEU A 19 7.95 -17.98 -7.26
C LEU A 19 6.87 -16.93 -6.99
N LEU A 20 5.99 -17.14 -6.00
CA LEU A 20 5.05 -16.15 -5.49
C LEU A 20 5.77 -14.89 -4.94
N THR A 21 7.07 -14.94 -4.65
CA THR A 21 7.86 -13.76 -4.26
C THR A 21 8.72 -13.18 -5.41
N THR A 22 8.64 -13.73 -6.62
CA THR A 22 9.46 -13.28 -7.77
C THR A 22 8.87 -12.13 -8.61
N THR A 23 7.57 -11.85 -8.54
CA THR A 23 6.89 -10.88 -9.44
C THR A 23 6.69 -9.48 -8.86
N THR A 24 7.17 -9.19 -7.65
CA THR A 24 7.04 -7.86 -7.03
C THR A 24 8.11 -6.88 -7.53
N THR A 25 7.86 -6.28 -8.68
CA THR A 25 8.20 -4.87 -8.98
C THR A 25 7.14 -4.36 -9.95
N ASN A 26 6.30 -3.44 -9.48
CA ASN A 26 5.18 -2.78 -10.18
C ASN A 26 3.84 -3.54 -10.09
N ALA A 27 3.14 -3.35 -8.96
CA ALA A 27 1.70 -3.58 -8.90
C ALA A 27 1.01 -2.26 -8.51
N GLU A 28 0.42 -1.61 -9.50
CA GLU A 28 -0.70 -0.69 -9.30
C GLU A 28 -1.95 -1.56 -9.04
N PHE A 29 -2.54 -1.43 -7.86
CA PHE A 29 -3.85 -2.00 -7.56
C PHE A 29 -4.87 -0.87 -7.43
N ASP A 30 -5.93 -0.95 -8.23
CA ASP A 30 -7.11 -0.08 -8.17
C ASP A 30 -8.05 -0.62 -7.07
N PHE A 31 -7.82 -0.21 -5.81
CA PHE A 31 -8.73 -0.44 -4.67
C PHE A 31 -8.87 0.84 -3.82
N PRO A 32 -9.99 1.04 -3.10
CA PRO A 32 -10.32 2.31 -2.44
C PRO A 32 -9.25 2.81 -1.46
N ALA A 33 -8.96 4.11 -1.53
CA ALA A 33 -7.77 4.83 -1.04
C ALA A 33 -7.40 4.76 0.47
N ALA A 34 -8.11 4.00 1.32
CA ALA A 34 -7.89 4.01 2.77
C ALA A 34 -6.85 2.98 3.27
N ASN A 35 -6.59 1.88 2.55
CA ASN A 35 -5.74 0.77 3.03
C ASN A 35 -4.34 0.69 2.38
N LEU A 36 -4.06 1.49 1.35
CA LEU A 36 -2.82 1.44 0.55
C LEU A 36 -1.55 1.74 1.37
N ARG A 37 -1.59 2.71 2.29
CA ARG A 37 -0.40 3.11 3.07
C ARG A 37 0.07 2.04 4.05
N SER A 38 -0.82 1.14 4.49
CA SER A 38 -0.49 0.07 5.45
C SER A 38 0.24 -1.10 4.77
N ILE A 39 -0.24 -1.47 3.58
CA ILE A 39 0.23 -2.62 2.81
C ILE A 39 1.52 -2.26 2.05
N GLN A 40 1.62 -1.07 1.44
CA GLN A 40 2.88 -0.60 0.84
C GLN A 40 4.02 -0.52 1.86
N ARG A 41 3.76 -0.05 3.10
CA ARG A 41 4.75 -0.04 4.19
C ARG A 41 5.19 -1.46 4.60
N HIS A 42 4.33 -2.46 4.48
CA HIS A 42 4.68 -3.86 4.73
C HIS A 42 5.50 -4.48 3.60
N LEU A 43 5.16 -4.19 2.34
CA LEU A 43 5.88 -4.71 1.18
C LEU A 43 7.30 -4.12 1.06
N VAL A 44 7.50 -2.85 1.42
CA VAL A 44 8.83 -2.20 1.44
C VAL A 44 9.73 -2.77 2.53
N ARG A 45 9.21 -3.07 3.73
CA ARG A 45 9.99 -3.76 4.79
C ARG A 45 10.34 -5.21 4.44
N MET A 46 9.54 -5.88 3.60
CA MET A 46 9.90 -7.18 3.04
C MET A 46 10.94 -7.10 1.92
N GLY A 47 11.27 -5.89 1.43
CA GLY A 47 12.29 -5.61 0.39
C GLY A 47 13.65 -6.27 0.64
N GLU A 48 14.08 -6.38 1.89
CA GLU A 48 15.34 -7.03 2.29
C GLU A 48 15.26 -8.58 2.24
N PHE A 49 14.05 -9.16 2.29
CA PHE A 49 13.80 -10.61 2.26
C PHE A 49 13.62 -11.18 0.83
N PHE A 50 13.23 -10.34 -0.13
CA PHE A 50 12.92 -10.76 -1.51
C PHE A 50 14.08 -11.39 -2.29
N PRO A 51 15.31 -10.83 -2.35
CA PRO A 51 16.38 -11.41 -3.17
C PRO A 51 16.81 -12.80 -2.68
N VAL A 52 16.75 -13.05 -1.37
CA VAL A 52 17.11 -14.33 -0.76
C VAL A 52 16.15 -15.44 -1.18
N ASN A 53 14.83 -15.18 -1.19
CA ASN A 53 13.83 -16.18 -1.57
C ASN A 53 13.90 -16.57 -3.06
N ARG A 54 14.19 -15.62 -3.96
CA ARG A 54 14.35 -15.90 -5.41
C ARG A 54 15.55 -16.81 -5.67
N LEU A 55 16.67 -16.52 -5.02
CA LEU A 55 17.88 -17.33 -5.12
C LEU A 55 17.66 -18.72 -4.50
N VAL A 56 17.02 -18.79 -3.33
CA VAL A 56 16.71 -20.07 -2.67
C VAL A 56 15.79 -20.94 -3.53
N GLY A 57 14.75 -20.37 -4.14
CA GLY A 57 13.86 -21.10 -5.05
C GLY A 57 14.60 -21.64 -6.28
N MET A 58 15.43 -20.83 -6.93
CA MET A 58 16.21 -21.26 -8.09
C MET A 58 17.25 -22.33 -7.73
N VAL A 59 17.99 -22.15 -6.62
CA VAL A 59 18.96 -23.13 -6.13
C VAL A 59 18.26 -24.44 -5.77
N ALA A 60 17.12 -24.39 -5.09
CA ALA A 60 16.35 -25.58 -4.76
C ALA A 60 15.84 -26.31 -6.02
N ALA A 61 15.38 -25.60 -7.05
CA ALA A 61 14.98 -26.20 -8.33
C ALA A 61 16.14 -26.95 -9.01
N VAL A 62 17.33 -26.33 -9.03
CA VAL A 62 18.55 -26.94 -9.58
C VAL A 62 18.95 -28.18 -8.76
N VAL A 63 18.92 -28.09 -7.43
CA VAL A 63 19.24 -29.22 -6.53
C VAL A 63 18.26 -30.37 -6.73
N VAL A 64 16.96 -30.10 -6.90
CA VAL A 64 15.96 -31.14 -7.21
C VAL A 64 16.29 -31.82 -8.54
N THR A 65 16.67 -31.05 -9.55
CA THR A 65 17.04 -31.59 -10.86
C THR A 65 18.23 -32.56 -10.76
N PHE A 66 19.19 -32.29 -9.87
CA PHE A 66 20.33 -33.19 -9.61
C PHE A 66 19.93 -34.53 -8.98
N THR A 67 18.75 -34.60 -8.35
CA THR A 67 18.23 -35.84 -7.75
C THR A 67 17.47 -36.72 -8.76
N GLU A 68 17.24 -36.25 -9.98
CA GLU A 68 16.59 -37.06 -11.04
C GLU A 68 17.52 -38.18 -11.55
N ALA A 69 16.92 -39.35 -11.77
CA ALA A 69 17.64 -40.54 -12.22
C ALA A 69 18.31 -40.29 -13.58
N GLY A 70 19.63 -40.49 -13.66
CA GLY A 70 20.42 -40.29 -14.89
C GLY A 70 21.21 -38.97 -14.96
N PHE A 71 20.97 -38.02 -14.04
CA PHE A 71 21.74 -36.76 -14.02
C PHE A 71 23.23 -36.97 -13.65
N GLY A 72 23.54 -38.05 -12.94
CA GLY A 72 24.89 -38.37 -12.45
C GLY A 72 26.01 -38.36 -13.51
N GLN A 73 25.69 -38.66 -14.77
CA GLN A 73 26.67 -38.63 -15.87
C GLN A 73 26.82 -37.26 -16.54
N HIS A 74 25.98 -36.29 -16.17
CA HIS A 74 25.90 -34.98 -16.80
C HIS A 74 26.41 -33.84 -15.92
N TYR A 75 26.89 -34.12 -14.69
CA TYR A 75 27.42 -33.11 -13.77
C TYR A 75 28.56 -32.28 -14.39
N LEU A 76 29.49 -32.93 -15.08
CA LEU A 76 30.63 -32.24 -15.70
C LEU A 76 30.18 -31.25 -16.78
N LEU A 77 29.20 -31.65 -17.60
CA LEU A 77 28.62 -30.80 -18.65
C LEU A 77 27.81 -29.65 -18.04
N PHE A 78 27.01 -29.91 -17.02
CA PHE A 78 26.23 -28.89 -16.32
C PHE A 78 27.12 -27.86 -15.66
N PHE A 79 28.05 -28.26 -14.78
CA PHE A 79 28.92 -27.30 -14.09
C PHE A 79 29.89 -26.61 -15.06
N GLY A 80 30.36 -27.32 -16.09
CA GLY A 80 31.21 -26.76 -17.14
C GLY A 80 30.55 -25.65 -17.97
N THR A 81 29.21 -25.61 -18.03
CA THR A 81 28.46 -24.57 -18.75
C THR A 81 27.80 -23.56 -17.82
N ALA A 82 27.23 -24.01 -16.70
CA ALA A 82 26.52 -23.16 -15.74
C ALA A 82 27.46 -22.23 -14.98
N VAL A 83 28.64 -22.68 -14.54
CA VAL A 83 29.56 -21.83 -13.75
C VAL A 83 30.08 -20.65 -14.59
N PRO A 84 30.57 -20.83 -15.83
CA PRO A 84 30.92 -19.71 -16.69
C PRO A 84 29.74 -18.79 -17.01
N ALA A 85 28.55 -19.35 -17.26
CA ALA A 85 27.36 -18.55 -17.56
C ALA A 85 26.92 -17.68 -16.37
N VAL A 86 26.93 -18.23 -15.15
CA VAL A 86 26.65 -17.47 -13.91
C VAL A 86 27.71 -16.39 -13.69
N GLY A 87 29.00 -16.72 -13.88
CA GLY A 87 30.09 -15.75 -13.77
C GLY A 87 29.94 -14.57 -14.75
N LEU A 88 29.62 -14.87 -16.01
CA LEU A 88 29.35 -13.85 -17.04
C LEU A 88 28.12 -13.02 -16.69
N GLY A 89 27.04 -13.66 -16.22
CA GLY A 89 25.82 -12.97 -15.80
C GLY A 89 26.06 -12.01 -14.64
N LEU A 90 26.82 -12.44 -13.62
CA LEU A 90 27.20 -11.59 -12.48
C LEU A 90 28.08 -10.41 -12.92
N TYR A 91 29.05 -10.66 -13.79
CA TYR A 91 29.91 -9.62 -14.35
C TYR A 91 29.10 -8.55 -15.10
N ILE A 92 28.19 -8.98 -15.99
CA ILE A 92 27.34 -8.05 -16.74
C ILE A 92 26.42 -7.27 -15.79
N ALA A 93 25.77 -7.94 -14.84
CA ALA A 93 24.85 -7.30 -13.90
C ALA A 93 25.54 -6.22 -13.02
N GLN A 94 26.80 -6.43 -12.65
CA GLN A 94 27.58 -5.47 -11.86
C GLN A 94 28.15 -4.31 -12.68
N SER A 95 28.26 -4.46 -14.00
CA SER A 95 28.95 -3.49 -14.87
C SER A 95 27.99 -2.54 -15.60
N VAL A 96 26.68 -2.81 -15.59
CA VAL A 96 25.67 -2.04 -16.33
C VAL A 96 25.11 -0.91 -15.46
N ASN A 97 24.94 0.28 -16.05
CA ASN A 97 24.34 1.42 -15.36
C ASN A 97 22.81 1.25 -15.24
N MET A 98 22.20 1.83 -14.20
CA MET A 98 20.74 1.76 -14.02
C MET A 98 19.94 2.40 -15.19
N THR A 99 20.53 3.39 -15.88
CA THR A 99 19.94 3.97 -17.10
C THR A 99 19.84 2.99 -18.27
N ASP A 100 20.68 1.95 -18.25
CA ASP A 100 20.82 0.94 -19.30
C ASP A 100 20.02 -0.34 -18.99
N MET A 101 19.26 -0.35 -17.89
CA MET A 101 18.44 -1.49 -17.47
C MET A 101 17.42 -1.96 -18.52
N PRO A 102 16.72 -1.07 -19.28
CA PRO A 102 15.72 -1.52 -20.27
C PRO A 102 16.30 -2.45 -21.35
N GLN A 103 17.47 -2.13 -21.91
CA GLN A 103 18.10 -2.98 -22.93
C GLN A 103 18.66 -4.28 -22.35
N LEU A 104 19.12 -4.28 -21.10
CA LEU A 104 19.60 -5.48 -20.43
C LEU A 104 18.44 -6.46 -20.17
N VAL A 105 17.29 -5.95 -19.72
CA VAL A 105 16.07 -6.74 -19.53
C VAL A 105 15.60 -7.34 -20.86
N ALA A 106 15.58 -6.55 -21.93
CA ALA A 106 15.28 -7.05 -23.27
C ALA A 106 16.26 -8.17 -23.66
N LEU A 107 17.57 -7.99 -23.45
CA LEU A 107 18.57 -9.00 -23.77
C LEU A 107 18.37 -10.31 -22.97
N PHE A 108 17.97 -10.25 -21.71
CA PHE A 108 17.70 -11.47 -20.92
C PHE A 108 16.52 -12.29 -21.47
N HIS A 109 15.45 -11.65 -21.94
CA HIS A 109 14.35 -12.38 -22.61
C HIS A 109 14.82 -13.10 -23.87
N SER A 110 15.83 -12.58 -24.56
CA SER A 110 16.41 -13.25 -25.73
C SER A 110 17.05 -14.59 -25.36
N PHE A 111 17.79 -14.64 -24.24
CA PHE A 111 18.40 -15.89 -23.77
C PHE A 111 17.35 -16.92 -23.34
N VAL A 112 16.23 -16.49 -22.73
CA VAL A 112 15.10 -17.36 -22.41
C VAL A 112 14.48 -17.95 -23.68
N GLY A 113 14.23 -17.11 -24.70
CA GLY A 113 13.71 -17.57 -25.99
C GLY A 113 14.66 -18.55 -26.68
N LEU A 114 15.96 -18.25 -26.74
CA LEU A 114 16.93 -19.15 -27.37
C LEU A 114 17.03 -20.49 -26.65
N ALA A 115 17.06 -20.48 -25.31
CA ALA A 115 17.07 -21.69 -24.50
C ALA A 115 15.82 -22.55 -24.77
N ALA A 116 14.63 -21.95 -24.85
CA ALA A 116 13.39 -22.67 -25.17
C ALA A 116 13.39 -23.26 -26.59
N VAL A 117 13.97 -22.58 -27.59
CA VAL A 117 14.17 -23.16 -28.93
C VAL A 117 15.10 -24.38 -28.86
N MET A 118 16.21 -24.28 -28.12
CA MET A 118 17.15 -25.38 -27.95
C MET A 118 16.51 -26.57 -27.21
N VAL A 119 15.69 -26.31 -26.18
CA VAL A 119 14.90 -27.35 -25.50
C VAL A 119 13.94 -28.03 -26.46
N GLY A 120 13.24 -27.27 -27.31
CA GLY A 120 12.34 -27.83 -28.31
C GLY A 120 13.05 -28.74 -29.31
N PHE A 121 14.23 -28.32 -29.80
CA PHE A 121 15.05 -29.15 -30.70
C PHE A 121 15.62 -30.39 -29.99
N ALA A 122 16.14 -30.23 -28.78
CA ALA A 122 16.69 -31.32 -27.99
C ALA A 122 15.60 -32.37 -27.68
N ASN A 123 14.41 -31.92 -27.27
CA ASN A 123 13.29 -32.79 -27.01
C ASN A 123 12.91 -33.57 -28.28
N PHE A 124 12.74 -32.89 -29.42
CA PHE A 124 12.37 -33.53 -30.70
C PHE A 124 13.35 -34.63 -31.14
N HIS A 125 14.66 -34.46 -30.92
CA HIS A 125 15.68 -35.45 -31.31
C HIS A 125 15.95 -36.50 -30.24
N SER A 126 15.44 -36.32 -29.02
CA SER A 126 15.67 -37.27 -27.93
C SER A 126 14.86 -38.56 -28.15
N PRO A 127 15.37 -39.74 -27.75
CA PRO A 127 14.60 -40.99 -27.83
C PRO A 127 13.26 -40.90 -27.10
N ALA A 128 13.25 -40.24 -25.94
CA ALA A 128 12.04 -39.98 -25.16
C ALA A 128 11.05 -39.05 -25.88
N GLY A 129 11.53 -38.05 -26.62
CA GLY A 129 10.68 -37.16 -27.40
C GLY A 129 10.13 -37.80 -28.67
N VAL A 130 10.90 -38.69 -29.31
CA VAL A 130 10.41 -39.50 -30.45
C VAL A 130 9.33 -40.49 -29.99
N GLU A 131 9.49 -41.13 -28.83
CA GLU A 131 8.45 -41.98 -28.22
C GLU A 131 7.23 -41.19 -27.74
N ARG A 132 7.43 -39.98 -27.20
CA ARG A 132 6.36 -39.07 -26.74
C ARG A 132 5.60 -38.41 -27.90
N ALA A 133 6.15 -38.36 -29.10
CA ALA A 133 5.49 -37.79 -30.30
C ALA A 133 4.38 -38.71 -30.87
N SER A 134 3.55 -39.28 -29.98
CA SER A 134 2.49 -40.23 -30.27
C SER A 134 1.10 -39.58 -30.37
N SER A 135 0.89 -38.41 -29.74
CA SER A 135 -0.36 -37.64 -29.83
C SER A 135 -0.20 -36.34 -30.61
N LEU A 136 -1.29 -35.87 -31.22
CA LEU A 136 -1.34 -34.58 -31.92
C LEU A 136 -0.98 -33.42 -30.98
N LEU A 137 -1.39 -33.49 -29.71
CA LEU A 137 -1.16 -32.45 -28.73
C LEU A 137 0.34 -32.23 -28.47
N ARG A 138 1.11 -33.30 -28.27
CA ARG A 138 2.55 -33.19 -28.01
C ARG A 138 3.34 -32.68 -29.21
N LEU A 139 2.91 -33.01 -30.43
CA LEU A 139 3.47 -32.43 -31.65
C LEU A 139 3.20 -30.91 -31.71
N LEU A 140 1.99 -30.49 -31.36
CA LEU A 140 1.63 -29.07 -31.31
C LEU A 140 2.42 -28.33 -30.21
N GLU A 141 2.61 -28.92 -29.04
CA GLU A 141 3.40 -28.34 -27.95
C GLU A 141 4.82 -27.99 -28.42
N VAL A 142 5.53 -28.94 -29.04
CA VAL A 142 6.88 -28.74 -29.58
C VAL A 142 6.88 -27.64 -30.65
N TYR A 143 5.96 -27.71 -31.61
CA TYR A 143 5.92 -26.80 -32.75
C TYR A 143 5.60 -25.36 -32.34
N VAL A 144 4.56 -25.16 -31.53
CA VAL A 144 4.12 -23.85 -31.03
C VAL A 144 5.15 -23.28 -30.05
N GLY A 145 5.73 -24.12 -29.18
CA GLY A 145 6.77 -23.68 -28.25
C GLY A 145 7.99 -23.11 -28.96
N VAL A 146 8.49 -23.79 -30.00
CA VAL A 146 9.60 -23.29 -30.83
C VAL A 146 9.23 -22.00 -31.57
N PHE A 147 8.00 -21.90 -32.09
CA PHE A 147 7.50 -20.70 -32.76
C PHE A 147 7.53 -19.46 -31.85
N VAL A 148 6.92 -19.55 -30.65
CA VAL A 148 6.88 -18.43 -29.69
C VAL A 148 8.29 -18.08 -29.18
N ALA A 149 9.10 -19.10 -28.89
CA ALA A 149 10.46 -18.93 -28.39
C ALA A 149 11.38 -18.22 -29.40
N ALA A 150 11.28 -18.58 -30.69
CA ALA A 150 12.08 -17.98 -31.76
C ALA A 150 11.71 -16.51 -32.04
N ILE A 151 10.41 -16.17 -31.97
CA ILE A 151 9.95 -14.78 -32.03
C ILE A 151 10.50 -13.99 -30.83
N THR A 152 10.41 -14.57 -29.63
CA THR A 152 10.90 -13.94 -28.40
C THR A 152 12.39 -13.65 -28.48
N PHE A 153 13.19 -14.62 -28.95
CA PHE A 153 14.63 -14.47 -29.11
C PHE A 153 14.99 -13.27 -29.97
N THR A 154 14.56 -13.28 -31.24
CA THR A 154 14.93 -12.25 -32.21
C THR A 154 14.28 -10.90 -31.94
N GLY A 155 13.01 -10.89 -31.52
CA GLY A 155 12.33 -9.66 -31.13
C GLY A 155 13.02 -8.96 -29.97
N SER A 156 13.50 -9.71 -28.98
CA SER A 156 14.23 -9.19 -27.83
C SER A 156 15.60 -8.64 -28.19
N VAL A 157 16.33 -9.30 -29.10
CA VAL A 157 17.61 -8.79 -29.64
C VAL A 157 17.40 -7.45 -30.35
N VAL A 158 16.36 -7.32 -31.18
CA VAL A 158 16.05 -6.07 -31.88
C VAL A 158 15.64 -4.97 -30.91
N ALA A 159 14.81 -5.29 -29.91
CA ALA A 159 14.42 -4.33 -28.87
C ALA A 159 15.64 -3.80 -28.10
N ALA A 160 16.54 -4.70 -27.68
CA ALA A 160 17.78 -4.33 -27.01
C ALA A 160 18.68 -3.45 -27.89
N ALA A 161 18.84 -3.80 -29.17
CA ALA A 161 19.65 -3.03 -30.13
C ALA A 161 19.10 -1.61 -30.36
N LYS A 162 17.77 -1.47 -30.46
CA LYS A 162 17.11 -0.16 -30.61
C LYS A 162 17.24 0.73 -29.37
N LEU A 163 17.18 0.13 -28.18
CA LEU A 163 17.32 0.86 -26.93
C LEU A 163 18.77 1.26 -26.65
N HIS A 164 19.72 0.39 -26.99
CA HIS A 164 21.15 0.67 -26.91
C HIS A 164 21.61 1.72 -27.94
N GLY A 165 20.89 1.86 -29.06
CA GLY A 165 21.22 2.78 -30.14
C GLY A 165 22.15 2.20 -31.20
N SER A 166 22.41 0.89 -31.17
CA SER A 166 23.11 0.18 -32.26
C SER A 166 22.23 -0.04 -33.48
N MET A 167 20.90 0.07 -33.32
CA MET A 167 19.93 0.12 -34.40
C MET A 167 19.15 1.43 -34.33
N GLU A 168 18.76 1.98 -35.49
CA GLU A 168 17.95 3.20 -35.54
C GLU A 168 16.63 3.00 -34.77
N SER A 169 16.30 3.97 -33.90
CA SER A 169 15.08 3.93 -33.09
C SER A 169 13.80 4.22 -33.88
N ARG A 170 13.88 4.55 -35.18
CA ARG A 170 12.70 4.76 -36.04
C ARG A 170 12.08 3.42 -36.46
N SER A 171 10.77 3.46 -36.74
CA SER A 171 10.07 2.31 -37.32
C SER A 171 10.62 1.98 -38.70
N LEU A 172 11.00 0.71 -38.93
CA LEU A 172 11.37 0.22 -40.25
C LEU A 172 10.11 0.10 -41.12
N ARG A 173 10.03 0.90 -42.18
CA ARG A 173 8.88 0.91 -43.11
C ARG A 173 9.21 0.07 -44.36
N VAL A 174 8.62 -1.12 -44.46
CA VAL A 174 8.66 -1.97 -45.67
C VAL A 174 7.31 -1.88 -46.39
N PRO A 175 7.27 -1.60 -47.70
CA PRO A 175 6.03 -1.63 -48.48
C PRO A 175 5.33 -2.99 -48.36
N GLY A 176 4.03 -3.01 -48.03
CA GLY A 176 3.28 -4.27 -47.89
C GLY A 176 3.63 -5.11 -46.65
N ARG A 177 4.23 -4.51 -45.60
CA ARG A 177 4.66 -5.22 -44.36
C ARG A 177 3.61 -6.17 -43.77
N HIS A 178 2.33 -5.79 -43.81
CA HIS A 178 1.24 -6.59 -43.24
C HIS A 178 0.99 -7.84 -44.06
N ALA A 179 0.98 -7.72 -45.40
CA ALA A 179 0.85 -8.86 -46.29
C ALA A 179 2.04 -9.82 -46.13
N LEU A 180 3.26 -9.28 -45.98
CA LEU A 180 4.47 -10.06 -45.74
C LEU A 180 4.42 -10.80 -44.39
N ASN A 181 4.01 -10.13 -43.32
CA ASN A 181 3.81 -10.77 -42.00
C ASN A 181 2.73 -11.85 -42.04
N SER A 182 1.58 -11.56 -42.65
CA SER A 182 0.48 -12.52 -42.79
C SER A 182 0.89 -13.74 -43.62
N ALA A 183 1.65 -13.53 -44.71
CA ALA A 183 2.18 -14.62 -45.52
C ALA A 183 3.14 -15.52 -44.73
N THR A 184 4.03 -14.94 -43.91
CA THR A 184 4.93 -15.74 -43.06
C THR A 184 4.16 -16.52 -42.00
N VAL A 185 3.17 -15.92 -41.35
CA VAL A 185 2.31 -16.62 -40.37
C VAL A 185 1.54 -17.76 -41.05
N ALA A 186 1.00 -17.54 -42.25
CA ALA A 186 0.32 -18.57 -43.02
C ALA A 186 1.28 -19.72 -43.39
N ALA A 187 2.50 -19.41 -43.83
CA ALA A 187 3.53 -20.41 -44.12
C ALA A 187 3.88 -21.24 -42.89
N ILE A 188 4.04 -20.60 -41.72
CA ILE A 188 4.25 -21.29 -40.44
C ILE A 188 3.06 -22.20 -40.09
N GLY A 189 1.82 -21.75 -40.32
CA GLY A 189 0.63 -22.57 -40.10
C GLY A 189 0.56 -23.81 -41.00
N VAL A 190 0.87 -23.65 -42.30
CA VAL A 190 0.94 -24.75 -43.26
C VAL A 190 2.03 -25.76 -42.88
N LEU A 191 3.21 -25.28 -42.50
CA LEU A 191 4.29 -26.13 -42.01
C LEU A 191 3.92 -26.87 -40.72
N GLY A 192 3.12 -26.24 -39.84
CA GLY A 192 2.61 -26.87 -38.62
C GLY A 192 1.62 -28.00 -38.92
N ALA A 193 0.69 -27.76 -39.85
CA ALA A 193 -0.22 -28.81 -40.33
C ALA A 193 0.56 -29.98 -40.95
N LEU A 194 1.57 -29.69 -41.77
CA LEU A 194 2.44 -30.70 -42.37
C LEU A 194 3.25 -31.47 -41.31
N PHE A 195 3.76 -30.78 -40.28
CA PHE A 195 4.46 -31.37 -39.15
C PHE A 195 3.57 -32.38 -38.41
N CYS A 196 2.31 -32.03 -38.16
CA CYS A 196 1.36 -32.89 -37.46
C CYS A 196 0.89 -34.09 -38.29
N VAL A 197 0.66 -33.92 -39.59
CA VAL A 197 0.12 -34.98 -40.47
C VAL A 197 1.21 -35.92 -41.00
N SER A 198 2.43 -35.43 -41.18
CA SER A 198 3.53 -36.25 -41.68
C SER A 198 3.93 -37.32 -40.66
N SER A 199 4.16 -38.54 -41.12
CA SER A 199 4.72 -39.66 -40.34
C SER A 199 6.25 -39.75 -40.44
N GLY A 200 6.88 -39.06 -41.40
CA GLY A 200 8.33 -39.09 -41.61
C GLY A 200 9.10 -38.17 -40.66
N HIS A 201 10.04 -38.73 -39.90
CA HIS A 201 10.90 -37.98 -38.97
C HIS A 201 11.68 -36.86 -39.67
N PHE A 202 12.24 -37.13 -40.85
CA PHE A 202 12.97 -36.14 -41.65
C PHE A 202 12.08 -34.95 -42.05
N THR A 203 10.86 -35.20 -42.51
CA THR A 203 9.90 -34.14 -42.88
C THR A 203 9.51 -33.29 -41.67
N ARG A 204 9.26 -33.92 -40.51
CA ARG A 204 8.97 -33.21 -39.25
C ARG A 204 10.15 -32.34 -38.81
N MET A 205 11.37 -32.86 -38.90
CA MET A 205 12.59 -32.11 -38.61
C MET A 205 12.71 -30.87 -39.49
N LEU A 206 12.52 -31.03 -40.81
CA LEU A 206 12.54 -29.90 -41.74
C LEU A 206 11.46 -28.85 -41.41
N CYS A 207 10.23 -29.28 -41.13
CA CYS A 207 9.16 -28.36 -40.76
C CYS A 207 9.51 -27.57 -39.50
N LEU A 208 10.09 -28.22 -38.48
CA LEU A 208 10.47 -27.58 -37.22
C LEU A 208 11.62 -26.58 -37.39
N TYR A 209 12.64 -26.91 -38.18
CA TYR A 209 13.77 -26.00 -38.43
C TYR A 209 13.40 -24.82 -39.31
N VAL A 210 12.59 -25.04 -40.35
CA VAL A 210 12.07 -23.95 -41.18
C VAL A 210 11.12 -23.06 -40.38
N ASN A 211 10.28 -23.64 -39.51
CA ASN A 211 9.47 -22.88 -38.56
C ASN A 211 10.33 -21.96 -37.67
N ALA A 212 11.39 -22.49 -37.06
CA ALA A 212 12.29 -21.69 -36.23
C ALA A 212 12.91 -20.52 -37.03
N GLY A 213 13.40 -20.79 -38.25
CA GLY A 213 13.96 -19.75 -39.12
C GLY A 213 12.96 -18.66 -39.51
N LEU A 214 11.75 -19.05 -39.93
CA LEU A 214 10.67 -18.10 -40.27
C LEU A 214 10.18 -17.31 -39.06
N SER A 215 10.12 -17.95 -37.90
CA SER A 215 9.73 -17.32 -36.62
C SER A 215 10.77 -16.32 -36.15
N MET A 216 12.06 -16.62 -36.30
CA MET A 216 13.16 -15.69 -36.04
C MET A 216 13.11 -14.49 -36.98
N TRP A 217 12.84 -14.70 -38.27
CA TRP A 217 12.63 -13.61 -39.21
C TRP A 217 11.39 -12.77 -38.84
N LEU A 218 10.29 -13.42 -38.43
CA LEU A 218 9.06 -12.74 -38.05
C LEU A 218 9.24 -11.89 -36.78
N GLY A 219 9.93 -12.42 -35.77
CA GLY A 219 10.25 -11.69 -34.54
C GLY A 219 11.14 -10.46 -34.81
N PHE A 220 12.15 -10.61 -35.67
CA PHE A 220 12.94 -9.49 -36.17
C PHE A 220 12.05 -8.44 -36.85
N HIS A 221 11.25 -8.84 -37.84
CA HIS A 221 10.49 -7.90 -38.67
C HIS A 221 9.38 -7.18 -37.89
N LEU A 222 8.66 -7.88 -36.99
CA LEU A 222 7.64 -7.29 -36.14
C LEU A 222 8.23 -6.21 -35.21
N VAL A 223 9.33 -6.50 -34.50
CA VAL A 223 9.92 -5.52 -33.56
C VAL A 223 10.70 -4.43 -34.30
N ALA A 224 11.30 -4.73 -35.45
CA ALA A 224 11.94 -3.73 -36.30
C ALA A 224 10.93 -2.69 -36.82
N ALA A 225 9.67 -3.08 -37.04
CA ALA A 225 8.60 -2.18 -37.46
C ALA A 225 8.05 -1.28 -36.32
N ILE A 226 8.43 -1.49 -35.06
CA ILE A 226 7.93 -0.70 -33.92
C ILE A 226 8.88 0.46 -33.58
N GLY A 227 8.33 1.62 -33.21
CA GLY A 227 9.11 2.81 -32.85
C GLY A 227 9.81 2.71 -31.49
N GLY A 228 10.90 3.47 -31.33
CA GLY A 228 11.82 3.40 -30.19
C GLY A 228 11.24 3.69 -28.81
N ALA A 229 10.13 4.41 -28.67
CA ALA A 229 9.48 4.61 -27.39
C ALA A 229 8.13 3.91 -27.23
N ASP A 230 7.77 3.07 -28.20
CA ASP A 230 6.84 1.97 -27.97
C ASP A 230 7.61 0.73 -27.48
N MET A 231 8.95 0.74 -27.57
CA MET A 231 9.83 -0.32 -27.06
C MET A 231 9.53 -0.74 -25.62
N PRO A 232 9.20 0.15 -24.66
CA PRO A 232 8.89 -0.27 -23.30
C PRO A 232 7.69 -1.24 -23.23
N VAL A 233 6.66 -1.00 -24.04
CA VAL A 233 5.51 -1.93 -24.20
C VAL A 233 5.97 -3.23 -24.84
N VAL A 234 6.83 -3.17 -25.86
CA VAL A 234 7.38 -4.35 -26.54
C VAL A 234 8.22 -5.20 -25.59
N ILE A 235 9.03 -4.61 -24.72
CA ILE A 235 9.80 -5.35 -23.71
C ILE A 235 8.87 -6.13 -22.80
N SER A 236 7.78 -5.50 -22.34
CA SER A 236 6.78 -6.16 -21.50
C SER A 236 6.03 -7.27 -22.24
N LEU A 237 5.72 -7.06 -23.52
CA LEU A 237 5.08 -8.07 -24.36
C LEU A 237 6.01 -9.27 -24.60
N LEU A 238 7.29 -9.02 -24.86
CA LEU A 238 8.30 -10.06 -25.03
C LEU A 238 8.60 -10.80 -23.72
N ASN A 239 8.47 -10.11 -22.57
CA ASN A 239 8.48 -10.77 -21.26
C ASN A 239 7.32 -11.79 -21.16
N SER A 240 6.11 -11.39 -21.57
CA SER A 240 4.97 -12.30 -21.62
C SER A 240 5.24 -13.51 -22.52
N TYR A 241 5.80 -13.29 -23.71
CA TYR A 241 6.13 -14.37 -24.65
C TYR A 241 7.24 -15.30 -24.10
N SER A 242 8.20 -14.77 -23.36
CA SER A 242 9.21 -15.58 -22.68
C SER A 242 8.58 -16.51 -21.63
N GLY A 243 7.55 -16.04 -20.92
CA GLY A 243 6.74 -16.86 -20.01
C GLY A 243 5.98 -17.96 -20.73
N VAL A 244 5.34 -17.64 -21.87
CA VAL A 244 4.63 -18.64 -22.70
C VAL A 244 5.61 -19.69 -23.25
N ALA A 245 6.80 -19.28 -23.70
CA ALA A 245 7.85 -20.18 -24.18
C ALA A 245 8.37 -21.11 -23.07
N LEU A 246 8.49 -20.59 -21.84
CA LEU A 246 8.89 -21.36 -20.66
C LEU A 246 7.80 -22.37 -20.27
N ALA A 247 6.53 -21.95 -20.29
CA ALA A 247 5.40 -22.85 -20.03
C ALA A 247 5.33 -23.97 -21.08
N ALA A 248 5.51 -23.64 -22.36
CA ALA A 248 5.57 -24.62 -23.45
C ALA A 248 6.72 -25.63 -23.25
N SER A 249 7.89 -25.17 -22.82
CA SER A 249 9.01 -26.06 -22.45
C SER A 249 8.64 -26.95 -21.26
N GLY A 250 7.84 -26.44 -20.31
CA GLY A 250 7.27 -27.24 -19.23
C GLY A 250 6.34 -28.34 -19.70
N PHE A 251 5.46 -28.08 -20.66
CA PHE A 251 4.64 -29.10 -21.30
C PHE A 251 5.49 -30.16 -22.00
N MET A 252 6.46 -29.74 -22.82
CA MET A 252 7.36 -30.66 -23.54
C MET A 252 8.13 -31.63 -22.63
N LEU A 253 8.48 -31.17 -21.43
CA LEU A 253 9.29 -31.91 -20.47
C LEU A 253 8.48 -32.57 -19.35
N ASP A 254 7.14 -32.48 -19.38
CA ASP A 254 6.24 -32.88 -18.30
C ASP A 254 6.62 -32.26 -16.93
N ASN A 255 7.09 -31.01 -16.94
CA ASN A 255 7.61 -30.30 -15.77
C ASN A 255 6.64 -29.24 -15.24
N ASN A 256 5.95 -29.58 -14.14
CA ASN A 256 4.97 -28.70 -13.49
C ASN A 256 5.56 -27.34 -13.07
N LEU A 257 6.83 -27.30 -12.66
CA LEU A 257 7.46 -26.07 -12.19
C LEU A 257 7.61 -25.06 -13.33
N LEU A 258 8.06 -25.52 -14.49
CA LEU A 258 8.23 -24.67 -15.67
C LEU A 258 6.88 -24.17 -16.20
N ILE A 259 5.83 -25.00 -16.12
CA ILE A 259 4.45 -24.60 -16.46
C ILE A 259 3.98 -23.48 -15.53
N ILE A 260 4.12 -23.65 -14.22
CA ILE A 260 3.69 -22.65 -13.23
C ILE A 260 4.48 -21.35 -13.37
N ALA A 261 5.81 -21.44 -13.41
CA ALA A 261 6.68 -20.26 -13.53
C ALA A 261 6.42 -19.52 -14.85
N GLY A 262 6.32 -20.24 -15.97
CA GLY A 262 6.04 -19.65 -17.28
C GLY A 262 4.69 -18.95 -17.34
N ALA A 263 3.65 -19.55 -16.76
CA ALA A 263 2.31 -18.96 -16.70
C ALA A 263 2.27 -17.66 -15.87
N LEU A 264 2.97 -17.61 -14.74
CA LEU A 264 3.08 -16.42 -13.90
C LEU A 264 3.81 -15.28 -14.61
N ILE A 265 4.92 -15.59 -15.30
CA ILE A 265 5.66 -14.60 -16.10
C ILE A 265 4.81 -14.11 -17.28
N ALA A 266 4.09 -15.02 -17.95
CA ALA A 266 3.24 -14.71 -19.10
C ALA A 266 2.12 -13.73 -18.73
N SER A 267 1.40 -14.00 -17.64
CA SER A 267 0.30 -13.16 -17.15
C SER A 267 0.79 -11.79 -16.67
N SER A 268 1.85 -11.74 -15.86
CA SER A 268 2.46 -10.48 -15.39
C SER A 268 2.92 -9.59 -16.56
N GLY A 269 3.62 -10.15 -17.55
CA GLY A 269 4.05 -9.41 -18.73
C GLY A 269 2.88 -8.88 -19.57
N ALA A 270 1.77 -9.62 -19.66
CA ALA A 270 0.59 -9.22 -20.40
C ALA A 270 -0.15 -8.06 -19.72
N ILE A 271 -0.31 -8.11 -18.40
CA ILE A 271 -0.95 -7.04 -17.61
C ILE A 271 -0.12 -5.77 -17.66
N LEU A 272 1.19 -5.88 -17.47
CA LEU A 272 2.08 -4.73 -17.54
C LEU A 272 2.02 -4.08 -18.93
N SER A 273 1.99 -4.89 -20.01
CA SER A 273 1.82 -4.38 -21.38
C SER A 273 0.51 -3.61 -21.53
N TYR A 274 -0.58 -4.10 -20.93
CA TYR A 274 -1.89 -3.44 -20.94
C TYR A 274 -1.88 -2.11 -20.16
N ILE A 275 -1.32 -2.08 -18.95
CA ILE A 275 -1.22 -0.86 -18.13
C ILE A 275 -0.42 0.22 -18.87
N MET A 276 0.70 -0.16 -19.48
CA MET A 276 1.50 0.77 -20.28
C MET A 276 0.72 1.29 -21.50
N CYS A 277 0.01 0.41 -22.20
CA CYS A 277 -0.86 0.80 -23.33
C CYS A 277 -1.94 1.80 -22.87
N LYS A 278 -2.60 1.54 -21.73
CA LYS A 278 -3.60 2.43 -21.12
C LYS A 278 -3.00 3.77 -20.73
N GLY A 279 -1.81 3.79 -20.13
CA GLY A 279 -1.08 5.00 -19.75
C GLY A 279 -0.65 5.85 -20.96
N MET A 280 -0.52 5.25 -22.14
CA MET A 280 -0.27 5.94 -23.42
C MET A 280 -1.55 6.25 -24.21
N ASN A 281 -2.72 5.88 -23.70
CA ASN A 281 -4.00 5.86 -24.42
C ASN A 281 -3.93 5.21 -25.82
N ARG A 282 -3.26 4.05 -25.91
CA ARG A 282 -3.13 3.27 -27.14
C ARG A 282 -3.58 1.83 -26.91
N SER A 283 -4.12 1.20 -27.95
CA SER A 283 -4.41 -0.23 -27.92
C SER A 283 -3.14 -1.05 -28.17
N LEU A 284 -3.04 -2.22 -27.54
CA LEU A 284 -1.93 -3.16 -27.77
C LEU A 284 -1.80 -3.53 -29.26
N TRP A 285 -2.92 -3.69 -29.95
CA TRP A 285 -2.97 -3.97 -31.39
C TRP A 285 -2.33 -2.86 -32.22
N ASN A 286 -2.60 -1.60 -31.90
CA ASN A 286 -1.99 -0.46 -32.59
C ASN A 286 -0.48 -0.41 -32.34
N VAL A 287 -0.02 -0.75 -31.14
CA VAL A 287 1.43 -0.79 -30.83
C VAL A 287 2.15 -1.90 -31.61
N VAL A 288 1.56 -3.10 -31.67
CA VAL A 288 2.17 -4.29 -32.29
C VAL A 288 2.09 -4.26 -33.82
N LEU A 289 0.97 -3.81 -34.39
CA LEU A 289 0.74 -3.83 -35.84
C LEU A 289 1.15 -2.54 -36.54
N GLY A 290 1.18 -1.39 -35.85
CA GLY A 290 1.40 -0.10 -36.48
C GLY A 290 1.86 0.98 -35.51
N GLY A 291 3.15 0.95 -35.15
CA GLY A 291 3.80 2.12 -34.54
C GLY A 291 3.50 3.37 -35.37
N PHE A 292 3.03 4.44 -34.71
CA PHE A 292 2.44 5.66 -35.31
C PHE A 292 2.16 5.50 -36.80
N GLU A 293 1.05 4.86 -37.15
CA GLU A 293 0.47 5.18 -38.45
C GLU A 293 0.22 6.68 -38.41
N GLU A 294 0.88 7.39 -39.32
CA GLU A 294 0.44 8.72 -39.74
C GLU A 294 -0.93 8.52 -40.37
N ALA A 295 -1.96 8.29 -39.54
CA ALA A 295 -3.20 8.95 -39.84
C ALA A 295 -2.81 10.42 -40.00
N GLU A 296 -3.17 11.02 -41.13
CA GLU A 296 -3.19 12.45 -41.33
C GLU A 296 -4.12 13.05 -40.27
N GLY A 297 -3.68 13.07 -39.02
CA GLY A 297 -4.29 13.84 -37.97
C GLY A 297 -4.16 15.27 -38.44
N VAL A 298 -5.32 15.93 -38.56
CA VAL A 298 -5.42 17.36 -38.81
C VAL A 298 -4.38 18.01 -37.92
N GLY A 299 -3.34 18.61 -38.51
CA GLY A 299 -2.24 19.20 -37.77
C GLY A 299 -2.83 20.12 -36.71
N ALA A 300 -2.62 19.80 -35.44
CA ALA A 300 -3.00 20.70 -34.36
C ALA A 300 -2.45 22.09 -34.72
N ALA A 301 -3.30 23.12 -34.63
CA ALA A 301 -2.93 24.47 -34.99
C ALA A 301 -1.60 24.81 -34.31
N ALA A 302 -0.63 25.31 -35.07
CA ALA A 302 0.67 25.66 -34.52
C ALA A 302 0.47 26.56 -33.29
N PRO A 303 1.02 26.21 -32.11
CA PRO A 303 0.76 26.91 -30.88
C PRO A 303 1.13 28.39 -31.03
N GLN A 304 0.14 29.27 -30.82
CA GLN A 304 0.32 30.72 -30.89
C GLN A 304 0.71 31.25 -29.50
N GLY A 305 1.89 31.83 -29.39
CA GLY A 305 2.38 32.48 -28.17
C GLY A 305 3.90 32.67 -28.19
N ALA A 306 4.38 33.76 -27.60
CA ALA A 306 5.83 34.00 -27.50
C ALA A 306 6.45 33.08 -26.45
N VAL A 307 7.53 32.38 -26.83
CA VAL A 307 8.30 31.55 -25.89
C VAL A 307 9.08 32.46 -24.95
N GLN A 308 8.85 32.31 -23.65
CA GLN A 308 9.51 33.12 -22.64
C GLN A 308 10.71 32.36 -22.07
N GLN A 309 11.93 32.82 -22.37
CA GLN A 309 13.17 32.23 -21.87
C GLN A 309 13.54 32.80 -20.50
N THR A 310 14.10 31.97 -19.62
CA THR A 310 14.60 32.35 -18.30
C THR A 310 16.06 31.92 -18.10
N ASN A 311 16.64 32.25 -16.95
CA ASN A 311 17.99 31.87 -16.54
C ASN A 311 17.97 31.13 -15.18
N ALA A 312 19.09 30.49 -14.82
CA ALA A 312 19.16 29.68 -13.61
C ALA A 312 19.00 30.48 -12.29
N ASP A 313 19.36 31.77 -12.30
CA ASP A 313 19.23 32.64 -11.12
C ASP A 313 17.75 32.94 -10.82
N GLU A 314 16.97 33.28 -11.84
CA GLU A 314 15.52 33.53 -11.73
C GLU A 314 14.76 32.25 -11.31
N VAL A 315 15.13 31.09 -11.86
CA VAL A 315 14.55 29.80 -11.44
C VAL A 315 14.83 29.53 -9.96
N ALA A 316 16.06 29.76 -9.49
CA ALA A 316 16.41 29.56 -8.10
C ALA A 316 15.69 30.53 -7.16
N ASP A 317 15.50 31.79 -7.57
CA ASP A 317 14.74 32.79 -6.79
C ASP A 317 13.28 32.40 -6.64
N GLU A 318 12.62 32.00 -7.73
CA GLU A 318 11.22 31.58 -7.69
C GLU A 318 11.04 30.25 -6.92
N LEU A 319 12.01 29.34 -6.99
CA LEU A 319 11.99 28.11 -6.18
C LEU A 319 12.13 28.40 -4.68
N LEU A 320 13.00 29.34 -4.28
CA LEU A 320 13.19 29.72 -2.87
C LEU A 320 12.08 30.62 -2.32
N ALA A 321 11.33 31.30 -3.19
CA ALA A 321 10.17 32.11 -2.81
C ALA A 321 8.86 31.31 -2.75
N ALA A 322 8.85 30.06 -3.18
CA ALA A 322 7.67 29.19 -3.22
C ALA A 322 7.38 28.55 -1.86
N HIS A 323 6.10 28.30 -1.56
CA HIS A 323 5.70 27.48 -0.40
C HIS A 323 5.59 26.00 -0.76
N LYS A 324 5.15 25.69 -1.99
CA LYS A 324 4.97 24.32 -2.48
C LYS A 324 5.49 24.16 -3.91
N VAL A 325 6.40 23.21 -4.10
CA VAL A 325 7.10 22.93 -5.36
C VAL A 325 6.82 21.51 -5.82
N LEU A 326 6.51 21.35 -7.11
CA LEU A 326 6.41 20.04 -7.76
C LEU A 326 7.56 19.88 -8.76
N ILE A 327 8.36 18.83 -8.62
CA ILE A 327 9.39 18.46 -9.60
C ILE A 327 8.82 17.35 -10.48
N VAL A 328 8.78 17.57 -11.80
CA VAL A 328 8.28 16.59 -12.78
C VAL A 328 9.45 16.08 -13.63
N PRO A 329 10.07 14.94 -13.25
CA PRO A 329 11.17 14.37 -14.00
C PRO A 329 10.67 13.66 -15.27
N GLY A 330 11.46 13.76 -16.34
CA GLY A 330 11.23 13.02 -17.58
C GLY A 330 12.50 12.32 -18.08
N TYR A 331 12.40 11.70 -19.26
CA TYR A 331 13.53 10.93 -19.81
C TYR A 331 14.79 11.77 -20.05
N GLY A 332 14.65 13.09 -20.29
CA GLY A 332 15.80 13.99 -20.41
C GLY A 332 16.66 14.07 -19.15
N MET A 333 16.07 13.90 -17.96
CA MET A 333 16.81 13.78 -16.68
C MET A 333 17.68 12.51 -16.68
N ALA A 334 17.12 11.37 -17.08
CA ALA A 334 17.82 10.09 -17.12
C ALA A 334 19.00 10.11 -18.10
N VAL A 335 18.81 10.67 -19.31
CA VAL A 335 19.87 10.79 -20.31
C VAL A 335 20.99 11.69 -19.83
N ALA A 336 20.67 12.78 -19.14
CA ALA A 336 21.66 13.71 -18.62
C ALA A 336 22.28 13.27 -17.27
N ARG A 337 21.74 12.22 -16.64
CA ARG A 337 22.16 11.72 -15.33
C ARG A 337 22.17 12.81 -14.25
N CYS A 338 21.07 13.56 -14.16
CA CYS A 338 20.94 14.69 -13.21
C CYS A 338 19.97 14.44 -12.05
N GLN A 339 19.68 13.18 -11.74
CA GLN A 339 18.80 12.79 -10.63
C GLN A 339 19.36 13.19 -9.26
N SER A 340 20.68 13.12 -9.06
CA SER A 340 21.34 13.51 -7.81
C SER A 340 21.20 15.00 -7.55
N GLU A 341 21.39 15.86 -8.56
CA GLU A 341 21.20 17.30 -8.40
C GLU A 341 19.75 17.66 -8.09
N LEU A 342 18.76 16.94 -8.65
CA LEU A 342 17.37 17.16 -8.29
C LEU A 342 17.06 16.74 -6.86
N ALA A 343 17.64 15.64 -6.40
CA ALA A 343 17.54 15.22 -5.00
C ALA A 343 18.16 16.27 -4.06
N ASP A 344 19.32 16.82 -4.42
CA ASP A 344 19.98 17.85 -3.63
C ASP A 344 19.22 19.19 -3.65
N ILE A 345 18.64 19.60 -4.79
CA ILE A 345 17.73 20.74 -4.85
C ILE A 345 16.54 20.52 -3.93
N ALA A 346 15.85 19.37 -4.04
CA ALA A 346 14.71 19.06 -3.22
C ALA A 346 15.07 19.08 -1.73
N LYS A 347 16.21 18.50 -1.36
CA LYS A 347 16.72 18.49 0.01
C LYS A 347 16.99 19.90 0.54
N ASN A 348 17.64 20.74 -0.25
CA ASN A 348 17.93 22.11 0.16
C ASN A 348 16.67 22.95 0.31
N LEU A 349 15.70 22.82 -0.61
CA LEU A 349 14.40 23.48 -0.50
C LEU A 349 13.63 23.01 0.74
N MET A 350 13.62 21.71 1.03
CA MET A 350 13.00 21.17 2.25
C MET A 350 13.70 21.66 3.53
N ASN A 351 15.03 21.85 3.51
CA ASN A 351 15.76 22.44 4.63
C ASN A 351 15.40 23.92 4.85
N CYS A 352 14.95 24.62 3.81
CA CYS A 352 14.40 25.97 3.88
C CYS A 352 12.91 26.00 4.23
N GLY A 353 12.30 24.87 4.63
CA GLY A 353 10.89 24.79 5.01
C GLY A 353 9.91 24.69 3.84
N ILE A 354 10.39 24.50 2.61
CA ILE A 354 9.54 24.46 1.41
C ILE A 354 9.03 23.03 1.19
N ASN A 355 7.73 22.88 0.91
CA ASN A 355 7.13 21.58 0.60
C ASN A 355 7.49 21.14 -0.82
N VAL A 356 8.22 20.03 -0.96
CA VAL A 356 8.66 19.52 -2.27
C VAL A 356 8.07 18.14 -2.53
N ASP A 357 7.39 18.00 -3.67
CA ASP A 357 6.91 16.72 -4.20
C ASP A 357 7.58 16.40 -5.55
N PHE A 358 7.73 15.13 -5.86
CA PHE A 358 8.06 14.61 -7.19
C PHE A 358 6.81 14.01 -7.82
N GLY A 359 6.42 14.49 -9.00
CA GLY A 359 5.28 13.97 -9.75
C GLY A 359 5.71 13.02 -10.85
N ILE A 360 5.39 11.73 -10.72
CA ILE A 360 5.77 10.70 -11.68
C ILE A 360 4.62 10.40 -12.63
N HIS A 361 4.92 10.44 -13.92
CA HIS A 361 4.00 9.97 -14.95
C HIS A 361 4.23 8.47 -15.20
N PRO A 362 3.19 7.62 -15.32
CA PRO A 362 3.34 6.16 -15.44
C PRO A 362 4.26 5.70 -16.59
N VAL A 363 4.27 6.46 -17.69
CA VAL A 363 5.10 6.19 -18.87
C VAL A 363 6.34 7.08 -18.98
N ALA A 364 6.74 7.78 -17.92
CA ALA A 364 7.96 8.57 -17.92
C ALA A 364 9.20 7.66 -18.02
N GLY A 365 9.97 7.83 -19.10
CA GLY A 365 11.23 7.12 -19.31
C GLY A 365 11.16 6.07 -20.41
N ARG A 366 11.94 5.00 -20.26
CA ARG A 366 12.06 3.88 -21.21
C ARG A 366 11.72 2.50 -20.63
N MET A 367 11.23 2.46 -19.40
CA MET A 367 10.68 1.26 -18.78
C MET A 367 9.66 1.66 -17.72
N PRO A 368 8.72 0.79 -17.35
CA PRO A 368 7.85 1.02 -16.20
C PRO A 368 8.65 1.30 -14.94
N GLY A 369 8.29 2.38 -14.23
CA GLY A 369 8.97 2.78 -13.00
C GLY A 369 10.41 3.29 -13.18
N HIS A 370 10.84 3.64 -14.41
CA HIS A 370 12.21 4.11 -14.67
C HIS A 370 12.57 5.30 -13.77
N MET A 371 11.67 6.27 -13.62
CA MET A 371 11.94 7.45 -12.78
C MET A 371 12.03 7.08 -11.29
N ASN A 372 11.14 6.20 -10.79
CA ASN A 372 11.13 5.77 -9.40
C ASN A 372 12.47 5.12 -9.02
N VAL A 373 13.03 4.28 -9.90
CA VAL A 373 14.33 3.64 -9.67
C VAL A 373 15.48 4.65 -9.62
N LEU A 374 15.51 5.62 -10.55
CA LEU A 374 16.57 6.63 -10.58
C LEU A 374 16.48 7.60 -9.39
N LEU A 375 15.27 7.92 -8.93
CA LEU A 375 15.09 8.75 -7.73
C LEU A 375 15.46 7.98 -6.46
N ALA A 376 15.17 6.68 -6.40
CA ALA A 376 15.63 5.83 -5.31
C ALA A 376 17.17 5.69 -5.28
N GLU A 377 17.83 5.61 -6.44
CA GLU A 377 19.30 5.64 -6.55
C GLU A 377 19.88 6.97 -6.04
N ALA A 378 19.14 8.07 -6.19
CA ALA A 378 19.51 9.38 -5.68
C ALA A 378 19.04 9.62 -4.22
N ASP A 379 18.67 8.58 -3.49
CA ASP A 379 18.22 8.62 -2.09
C ASP A 379 17.00 9.55 -1.84
N VAL A 380 16.13 9.73 -2.84
CA VAL A 380 14.89 10.50 -2.67
C VAL A 380 13.88 9.69 -1.83
N PRO A 381 13.35 10.25 -0.73
CA PRO A 381 12.38 9.54 0.09
C PRO A 381 11.08 9.23 -0.67
N TYR A 382 10.63 7.97 -0.63
CA TYR A 382 9.39 7.55 -1.32
C TYR A 382 8.14 8.36 -0.94
N LYS A 383 8.09 8.96 0.25
CA LYS A 383 6.94 9.74 0.72
C LYS A 383 6.68 10.99 -0.13
N ILE A 384 7.72 11.57 -0.69
CA ILE A 384 7.62 12.77 -1.54
C ILE A 384 7.54 12.40 -3.02
N VAL A 385 7.59 11.12 -3.38
CA VAL A 385 7.40 10.64 -4.75
C VAL A 385 5.93 10.25 -4.90
N LYS A 386 5.19 11.06 -5.65
CA LYS A 386 3.75 10.94 -5.88
C LYS A 386 3.47 10.53 -7.32
N GLU A 387 2.39 9.77 -7.49
CA GLU A 387 1.90 9.40 -8.82
C GLU A 387 1.08 10.54 -9.46
N MET A 388 0.95 10.54 -10.78
CA MET A 388 0.20 11.54 -11.54
C MET A 388 -1.24 11.76 -11.02
N SER A 389 -1.93 10.69 -10.60
CA SER A 389 -3.29 10.75 -10.06
C SER A 389 -3.38 11.46 -8.70
N GLU A 390 -2.28 11.53 -7.97
CA GLU A 390 -2.19 12.19 -6.67
C GLU A 390 -1.84 13.68 -6.82
N VAL A 391 -1.02 14.03 -7.81
CA VAL A 391 -0.58 15.43 -8.02
C VAL A 391 -1.58 16.26 -8.82
N ASN A 392 -2.32 15.67 -9.76
CA ASN A 392 -3.26 16.40 -10.62
C ASN A 392 -4.42 17.08 -9.84
N PRO A 393 -5.08 16.43 -8.85
CA PRO A 393 -6.14 17.07 -8.06
C PRO A 393 -5.68 18.29 -7.25
N GLU A 394 -4.41 18.33 -6.88
CA GLU A 394 -3.80 19.42 -6.08
C GLU A 394 -2.98 20.39 -6.93
N MET A 395 -2.99 20.27 -8.27
CA MET A 395 -2.05 20.99 -9.15
C MET A 395 -2.08 22.52 -8.96
N SER A 396 -3.26 23.09 -8.70
CA SER A 396 -3.44 24.53 -8.46
C SER A 396 -2.86 25.02 -7.12
N SER A 397 -2.51 24.11 -6.20
CA SER A 397 -1.85 24.45 -4.93
C SER A 397 -0.33 24.59 -5.05
N TYR A 398 0.28 24.18 -6.17
CA TYR A 398 1.71 24.33 -6.39
C TYR A 398 2.03 25.73 -6.91
N ASP A 399 2.93 26.43 -6.22
CA ASP A 399 3.43 27.74 -6.63
C ASP A 399 4.33 27.59 -7.86
N VAL A 400 5.21 26.58 -7.83
CA VAL A 400 6.20 26.33 -8.88
C VAL A 400 6.19 24.85 -9.28
N VAL A 401 6.07 24.60 -10.58
CA VAL A 401 6.32 23.28 -11.17
C VAL A 401 7.62 23.32 -11.97
N LEU A 402 8.59 22.50 -11.57
CA LEU A 402 9.87 22.34 -12.25
C LEU A 402 9.86 21.08 -13.12
N VAL A 403 9.64 21.25 -14.42
CA VAL A 403 9.62 20.18 -15.42
C VAL A 403 11.03 19.94 -15.95
N VAL A 404 11.59 18.75 -15.74
CA VAL A 404 12.99 18.44 -16.09
C VAL A 404 13.06 17.33 -17.11
N GLY A 405 13.27 17.70 -18.37
CA GLY A 405 13.44 16.72 -19.45
C GLY A 405 12.19 15.91 -19.79
N ALA A 406 11.00 16.37 -19.38
CA ALA A 406 9.71 15.86 -19.82
C ALA A 406 9.12 16.71 -20.96
N ASN A 407 8.33 16.08 -21.83
CA ASN A 407 7.66 16.79 -22.92
C ASN A 407 6.22 16.26 -23.09
N ASP A 408 6.06 15.06 -23.66
CA ASP A 408 4.72 14.52 -23.97
C ASP A 408 3.88 14.30 -22.70
N THR A 409 4.50 13.91 -21.58
CA THR A 409 3.83 13.63 -20.30
C THR A 409 3.28 14.87 -19.59
N VAL A 410 3.59 16.07 -20.09
CA VAL A 410 3.09 17.36 -19.59
C VAL A 410 2.42 18.16 -20.71
N ASN A 411 2.06 17.53 -21.83
CA ASN A 411 1.59 18.21 -23.02
C ASN A 411 0.07 18.42 -23.01
N PRO A 412 -0.44 19.68 -22.99
CA PRO A 412 -1.88 19.97 -23.00
C PRO A 412 -2.60 19.47 -24.24
N ALA A 413 -1.88 19.26 -25.36
CA ALA A 413 -2.46 18.73 -26.60
C ALA A 413 -3.07 17.33 -26.42
N ALA A 414 -2.82 16.64 -25.30
CA ALA A 414 -3.52 15.42 -24.95
C ALA A 414 -5.02 15.62 -24.67
N LEU A 415 -5.44 16.82 -24.27
CA LEU A 415 -6.86 17.15 -24.05
C LEU A 415 -7.59 17.54 -25.36
N GLU A 416 -6.85 17.81 -26.43
CA GLU A 416 -7.41 18.27 -27.70
C GLU A 416 -7.84 17.08 -28.58
N PRO A 417 -9.10 17.00 -29.02
CA PRO A 417 -9.56 15.99 -29.97
C PRO A 417 -8.80 16.10 -31.30
N GLY A 418 -8.19 15.01 -31.77
CA GLY A 418 -7.48 14.94 -33.06
C GLY A 418 -5.96 15.07 -32.99
N SER A 419 -5.40 15.41 -31.82
CA SER A 419 -3.95 15.34 -31.57
C SER A 419 -3.42 13.90 -31.57
N LYS A 420 -2.13 13.70 -31.91
CA LYS A 420 -1.47 12.37 -31.90
C LYS A 420 -1.45 11.71 -30.52
N ILE A 421 -1.60 12.50 -29.45
CA ILE A 421 -1.66 12.03 -28.06
C ILE A 421 -3.02 12.29 -27.41
N SER A 422 -4.06 12.53 -28.21
CA SER A 422 -5.41 12.81 -27.72
C SER A 422 -5.90 11.71 -26.77
N GLY A 423 -6.39 12.10 -25.60
CA GLY A 423 -6.85 11.22 -24.52
C GLY A 423 -5.76 10.58 -23.67
N MET A 424 -4.47 10.83 -23.94
CA MET A 424 -3.38 10.42 -23.05
C MET A 424 -3.52 11.13 -21.70
N PRO A 425 -3.55 10.42 -20.56
CA PRO A 425 -3.48 11.11 -19.29
C PRO A 425 -2.12 11.81 -19.19
N VAL A 426 -2.08 13.02 -18.63
CA VAL A 426 -0.86 13.82 -18.52
C VAL A 426 -0.82 14.52 -17.16
N ILE A 427 0.38 14.90 -16.72
CA ILE A 427 0.53 15.79 -15.56
C ILE A 427 0.14 17.19 -16.02
N GLU A 428 -0.91 17.74 -15.42
CA GLU A 428 -1.53 19.00 -15.86
C GLU A 428 -0.76 20.24 -15.37
N ALA A 429 0.55 20.26 -15.57
CA ALA A 429 1.48 21.27 -15.03
C ALA A 429 1.05 22.72 -15.30
N TRP A 430 0.35 22.98 -16.41
CA TRP A 430 -0.17 24.31 -16.76
C TRP A 430 -1.19 24.88 -15.77
N LYS A 431 -1.79 24.05 -14.90
CA LYS A 431 -2.72 24.49 -13.84
C LYS A 431 -2.01 25.09 -12.61
N ALA A 432 -0.69 24.96 -12.52
CA ALA A 432 0.09 25.56 -11.44
C ALA A 432 0.34 27.06 -11.69
N ARG A 433 0.73 27.78 -10.63
CA ARG A 433 0.93 29.23 -10.69
C ARG A 433 2.11 29.62 -11.59
N ARG A 434 3.24 28.91 -11.51
CA ARG A 434 4.41 29.10 -12.37
C ARG A 434 4.97 27.75 -12.82
N VAL A 435 5.39 27.66 -14.07
CA VAL A 435 6.02 26.45 -14.63
C VAL A 435 7.39 26.80 -15.23
N PHE A 436 8.42 26.05 -14.84
CA PHE A 436 9.75 26.11 -15.44
C PHE A 436 10.05 24.82 -16.18
N VAL A 437 10.46 24.91 -17.44
CA VAL A 437 10.79 23.75 -18.27
C VAL A 437 12.27 23.77 -18.63
N LEU A 438 12.99 22.74 -18.21
CA LEU A 438 14.42 22.53 -18.50
C LEU A 438 14.57 21.56 -19.68
N LYS A 439 15.01 22.08 -20.84
CA LYS A 439 15.28 21.27 -22.04
C LYS A 439 16.31 21.90 -22.97
N ARG A 440 16.88 21.10 -23.88
CA ARG A 440 17.97 21.54 -24.77
C ARG A 440 17.56 22.53 -25.85
N SER A 441 16.39 22.33 -26.45
CA SER A 441 15.89 23.12 -27.59
C SER A 441 14.38 23.02 -27.68
N MET A 442 13.76 23.61 -28.71
CA MET A 442 12.33 23.47 -28.98
C MET A 442 11.92 22.14 -29.62
N ALA A 443 12.85 21.19 -29.77
CA ALA A 443 12.56 19.89 -30.36
C ALA A 443 11.38 19.18 -29.70
N ALA A 444 10.57 18.55 -30.54
CA ALA A 444 9.43 17.74 -30.13
C ALA A 444 9.86 16.55 -29.26
N GLY A 445 8.89 16.02 -28.51
CA GLY A 445 9.04 14.82 -27.71
C GLY A 445 9.03 13.57 -28.57
N TYR A 446 8.68 12.45 -27.97
CA TYR A 446 8.61 11.19 -28.68
C TYR A 446 7.46 11.16 -29.69
N ALA A 447 6.31 11.74 -29.34
CA ALA A 447 5.14 11.82 -30.21
C ALA A 447 5.36 12.73 -31.45
N SER A 448 6.52 13.41 -31.54
CA SER A 448 6.88 14.30 -32.65
C SER A 448 5.84 15.38 -32.91
N ILE A 449 5.23 15.87 -31.83
CA ILE A 449 4.33 17.02 -31.82
C ILE A 449 4.93 18.14 -30.97
N GLU A 450 4.55 19.37 -31.30
CA GLU A 450 4.86 20.52 -30.45
C GLU A 450 4.02 20.49 -29.17
N ASN A 451 4.50 21.20 -28.14
CA ASN A 451 3.87 21.22 -26.83
C ASN A 451 3.37 22.64 -26.52
N PRO A 452 2.05 22.89 -26.53
CA PRO A 452 1.46 24.19 -26.22
C PRO A 452 1.87 24.75 -24.87
N LEU A 453 2.23 23.92 -23.88
CA LEU A 453 2.71 24.35 -22.56
C LEU A 453 3.82 25.39 -22.68
N PHE A 454 4.73 25.22 -23.64
CA PHE A 454 5.91 26.09 -23.79
C PHE A 454 5.58 27.51 -24.23
N HIS A 455 4.35 27.75 -24.66
CA HIS A 455 3.86 29.04 -25.16
C HIS A 455 2.89 29.72 -24.17
N LEU A 456 2.55 29.06 -23.05
CA LEU A 456 1.65 29.61 -22.04
C LEU A 456 2.32 30.70 -21.21
N GLU A 457 1.54 31.71 -20.80
CA GLU A 457 2.05 32.90 -20.10
C GLU A 457 2.69 32.59 -18.74
N ASN A 458 2.24 31.54 -18.05
CA ASN A 458 2.79 31.08 -16.77
C ASN A 458 4.01 30.17 -16.91
N THR A 459 4.45 29.87 -18.15
CA THR A 459 5.57 28.97 -18.42
C THR A 459 6.83 29.73 -18.82
N ARG A 460 7.99 29.27 -18.34
CA ARG A 460 9.32 29.81 -18.65
C ARG A 460 10.25 28.67 -19.05
N MET A 461 11.08 28.92 -20.06
CA MET A 461 11.98 27.92 -20.65
C MET A 461 13.42 28.19 -20.23
N LEU A 462 14.05 27.21 -19.57
CA LEU A 462 15.48 27.24 -19.29
C LEU A 462 16.20 26.30 -20.28
N PHE A 463 16.84 26.89 -21.29
CA PHE A 463 17.50 26.12 -22.33
C PHE A 463 18.90 25.64 -21.92
N GLY A 464 19.19 24.37 -22.19
CA GLY A 464 20.51 23.78 -22.00
C GLY A 464 20.49 22.27 -21.82
N ASN A 465 21.67 21.68 -21.66
CA ASN A 465 21.77 20.29 -21.22
C ASN A 465 21.19 20.18 -19.80
N ALA A 466 20.31 19.21 -19.54
CA ALA A 466 19.60 19.09 -18.26
C ALA A 466 20.56 18.98 -17.06
N LYS A 467 21.72 18.31 -17.19
CA LYS A 467 22.75 18.28 -16.15
C LYS A 467 23.24 19.69 -15.85
N ASN A 468 23.70 20.40 -16.86
CA ASN A 468 24.27 21.73 -16.70
C ASN A 468 23.26 22.73 -16.13
N THR A 469 22.01 22.72 -16.62
CA THR A 469 20.97 23.63 -16.13
C THR A 469 20.56 23.31 -14.72
N THR A 470 20.38 22.03 -14.38
CA THR A 470 20.00 21.61 -13.02
C THR A 470 21.14 21.86 -12.04
N SER A 471 22.40 21.57 -12.40
CA SER A 471 23.56 21.90 -11.57
C SER A 471 23.72 23.42 -11.37
N ALA A 472 23.41 24.23 -12.39
CA ALA A 472 23.41 25.69 -12.25
C ALA A 472 22.33 26.16 -11.27
N VAL A 473 21.09 25.65 -11.39
CA VAL A 473 20.01 25.94 -10.44
C VAL A 473 20.38 25.49 -9.03
N PHE A 474 20.91 24.27 -8.87
CA PHE A 474 21.38 23.75 -7.59
C PHE A 474 22.43 24.66 -6.95
N ALA A 475 23.46 25.06 -7.69
CA ALA A 475 24.51 25.94 -7.17
C ALA A 475 23.94 27.28 -6.67
N ARG A 476 22.94 27.84 -7.37
CA ARG A 476 22.28 29.09 -6.96
C ARG A 476 21.36 28.90 -5.76
N VAL A 477 20.58 27.82 -5.73
CA VAL A 477 19.74 27.47 -4.57
C VAL A 477 20.62 27.28 -3.33
N ASN A 478 21.72 26.54 -3.43
CA ASN A 478 22.64 26.32 -2.31
C ASN A 478 23.28 27.62 -1.82
N ALA A 479 23.83 28.43 -2.73
CA ALA A 479 24.47 29.69 -2.36
C ALA A 479 23.51 30.69 -1.70
N LYS A 480 22.24 30.71 -2.13
CA LYS A 480 21.21 31.60 -1.57
C LYS A 480 20.64 31.03 -0.26
N ALA A 481 20.44 29.72 -0.16
CA ALA A 481 20.02 29.06 1.07
C ALA A 481 21.01 29.27 2.23
N GLU A 482 22.33 29.26 1.96
CA GLU A 482 23.36 29.57 2.97
C GLU A 482 23.35 31.02 3.47
N GLN A 483 22.81 31.95 2.66
CA GLN A 483 22.74 33.38 2.97
C GLN A 483 21.41 33.81 3.61
N MET A 484 20.42 32.91 3.66
CA MET A 484 19.19 33.17 4.41
C MET A 484 19.55 33.22 5.90
N PRO A 485 19.26 34.34 6.60
CA PRO A 485 19.70 34.51 7.97
C PRO A 485 19.12 33.40 8.85
N ALA A 486 19.92 32.84 9.76
CA ALA A 486 19.46 31.88 10.77
C ALA A 486 18.38 32.47 11.72
N SER A 487 18.00 33.73 11.55
CA SER A 487 16.80 34.34 12.15
C SER A 487 15.50 33.90 11.47
N ALA A 488 15.54 33.48 10.20
CA ALA A 488 14.42 32.84 9.52
C ALA A 488 14.03 31.54 10.24
N ALA A 489 15.00 30.77 10.76
CA ALA A 489 14.71 29.56 11.56
C ALA A 489 13.97 29.80 12.90
N ARG A 490 13.83 31.06 13.35
CA ARG A 490 12.98 31.43 14.50
C ARG A 490 11.60 31.93 14.09
N ASP A 491 11.51 32.63 12.95
CA ASP A 491 10.24 33.02 12.35
C ASP A 491 9.57 31.86 11.59
N ASP A 492 10.31 30.81 11.21
CA ASP A 492 9.84 29.57 10.56
C ASP A 492 9.34 28.52 11.55
N LEU A 493 9.71 28.64 12.83
CA LEU A 493 9.00 27.89 13.87
C LEU A 493 7.59 28.47 14.01
N GLU A 494 7.45 29.80 14.08
CA GLU A 494 6.14 30.45 14.06
C GLU A 494 5.44 30.28 12.71
N ALA A 495 6.11 30.38 11.56
CA ALA A 495 5.49 30.24 10.24
C ALA A 495 5.17 28.78 9.87
N GLY A 496 5.98 27.82 10.30
CA GLY A 496 5.69 26.39 10.19
C GLY A 496 4.63 25.91 11.19
N LEU A 497 4.56 26.51 12.39
CA LEU A 497 3.43 26.36 13.31
C LEU A 497 2.17 27.07 12.76
N LEU A 498 2.32 28.24 12.13
CA LEU A 498 1.25 29.02 11.50
C LEU A 498 0.80 28.40 10.17
N GLU A 499 1.62 27.61 9.46
CA GLU A 499 1.22 26.81 8.31
C GLU A 499 0.41 25.58 8.76
N PHE A 500 0.81 24.94 9.86
CA PHE A 500 -0.04 23.97 10.56
C PHE A 500 -1.37 24.58 11.02
N GLU A 501 -1.38 25.84 11.48
CA GLU A 501 -2.62 26.56 11.83
C GLU A 501 -3.39 27.14 10.60
N ARG A 502 -2.72 27.39 9.45
CA ARG A 502 -3.34 27.90 8.22
C ARG A 502 -4.10 26.81 7.46
N GLU A 503 -3.67 25.55 7.52
CA GLU A 503 -4.45 24.42 7.00
C GLU A 503 -5.83 24.28 7.69
N GLU A 504 -6.03 24.86 8.88
CA GLU A 504 -7.31 24.88 9.59
C GLU A 504 -8.17 26.13 9.36
N ARG A 505 -7.71 27.15 8.62
CA ARG A 505 -8.56 28.32 8.29
C ARG A 505 -9.57 27.98 7.21
N ILE A 506 -10.72 27.48 7.65
CA ILE A 506 -11.86 27.20 6.79
C ILE A 506 -12.65 28.49 6.58
N GLU A 507 -12.81 28.92 5.33
CA GLU A 507 -13.58 30.13 5.01
C GLU A 507 -15.05 29.98 5.42
N PRO A 508 -15.60 30.89 6.26
CA PRO A 508 -16.97 30.81 6.77
C PRO A 508 -18.07 30.81 5.70
N SER A 509 -17.77 31.30 4.49
CA SER A 509 -18.66 31.37 3.33
C SER A 509 -19.00 29.99 2.73
N SER A 510 -18.24 28.95 3.09
CA SER A 510 -18.38 27.60 2.54
C SER A 510 -19.39 26.70 3.30
N TRP A 511 -19.93 27.16 4.42
CA TRP A 511 -20.75 26.32 5.29
C TRP A 511 -22.25 26.38 4.95
N PRO A 512 -22.95 25.23 5.03
CA PRO A 512 -24.41 25.24 4.92
C PRO A 512 -25.04 26.09 6.03
N TYR A 513 -26.18 26.72 5.73
CA TYR A 513 -26.93 27.49 6.71
C TYR A 513 -27.32 26.59 7.91
N PRO A 514 -27.01 27.00 9.15
CA PRO A 514 -27.25 26.17 10.31
C PRO A 514 -28.76 26.02 10.57
N ARG A 515 -29.21 24.78 10.81
CA ARG A 515 -30.61 24.47 11.15
C ARG A 515 -30.83 24.16 12.62
N LEU A 516 -29.80 23.62 13.28
CA LEU A 516 -29.79 23.28 14.69
C LEU A 516 -28.48 23.77 15.31
N ALA A 517 -28.50 23.99 16.62
CA ALA A 517 -27.36 24.39 17.40
C ALA A 517 -26.90 23.28 18.35
N VAL A 518 -25.58 23.08 18.39
CA VAL A 518 -24.87 22.18 19.29
C VAL A 518 -24.16 23.02 20.33
N GLY A 519 -24.40 22.71 21.61
CA GLY A 519 -23.90 23.41 22.77
C GLY A 519 -22.83 22.61 23.50
N VAL A 520 -21.62 23.16 23.61
CA VAL A 520 -20.49 22.57 24.35
C VAL A 520 -20.46 23.18 25.75
N LEU A 521 -20.77 22.36 26.75
CA LEU A 521 -20.79 22.78 28.15
C LEU A 521 -19.44 22.56 28.83
N LYS A 522 -19.08 23.47 29.73
CA LYS A 522 -17.92 23.33 30.60
C LYS A 522 -18.15 22.21 31.62
N ASP A 523 -17.14 21.38 31.81
CA ASP A 523 -17.22 20.28 32.76
C ASP A 523 -16.78 20.70 34.18
N SER A 524 -17.75 21.15 34.97
CA SER A 524 -17.55 21.53 36.38
C SER A 524 -17.21 20.39 37.35
N ASN A 525 -17.24 19.12 36.93
CA ASN A 525 -17.07 17.95 37.80
C ASN A 525 -15.62 17.41 37.82
N GLY A 526 -14.64 18.25 37.49
CA GLY A 526 -13.22 17.90 37.55
C GLY A 526 -12.72 17.03 36.39
N SER A 527 -13.44 16.98 35.27
CA SER A 527 -12.90 16.46 34.02
C SER A 527 -12.01 17.51 33.38
N VAL A 528 -10.78 17.14 33.05
CA VAL A 528 -9.86 17.98 32.26
C VAL A 528 -10.09 17.85 30.75
N MET A 529 -11.15 17.14 30.33
CA MET A 529 -11.52 16.96 28.92
C MET A 529 -12.68 17.87 28.53
N VAL A 530 -12.74 18.21 27.24
CA VAL A 530 -13.85 18.92 26.59
C VAL A 530 -14.54 18.01 25.57
N PRO A 531 -15.87 18.09 25.38
CA PRO A 531 -16.56 17.12 24.53
C PRO A 531 -16.35 17.34 23.03
N ILE A 532 -15.96 18.56 22.62
CA ILE A 532 -15.57 18.91 21.25
C ILE A 532 -14.33 19.79 21.33
N ALA A 533 -13.22 19.33 20.77
CA ALA A 533 -12.01 20.15 20.58
C ALA A 533 -12.18 21.11 19.38
N PRO A 534 -11.49 22.27 19.36
CA PRO A 534 -11.65 23.29 18.33
C PRO A 534 -11.55 22.76 16.89
N LYS A 535 -10.59 21.86 16.61
CA LYS A 535 -10.40 21.26 15.27
C LYS A 535 -11.60 20.49 14.72
N PHE A 536 -12.54 20.08 15.57
CA PHE A 536 -13.76 19.38 15.15
C PHE A 536 -14.95 20.31 14.94
N VAL A 537 -14.87 21.57 15.39
CA VAL A 537 -15.92 22.58 15.15
C VAL A 537 -16.23 22.70 13.66
N PRO A 538 -15.24 22.77 12.74
CA PRO A 538 -15.56 22.89 11.32
C PRO A 538 -16.25 21.65 10.74
N LYS A 539 -16.01 20.44 11.30
CA LYS A 539 -16.76 19.24 10.92
C LYS A 539 -18.24 19.41 11.30
N LEU A 540 -18.53 19.88 12.51
CA LEU A 540 -19.92 20.17 12.94
C LEU A 540 -20.58 21.26 12.09
N ARG A 541 -19.83 22.30 11.71
CA ARG A 541 -20.31 23.34 10.80
C ARG A 541 -20.67 22.79 9.42
N LYS A 542 -19.83 21.91 8.86
CA LYS A 542 -20.10 21.18 7.59
C LYS A 542 -21.34 20.28 7.70
N MET A 543 -21.64 19.76 8.89
CA MET A 543 -22.86 19.02 9.17
C MET A 543 -24.10 19.92 9.37
N ALA A 544 -24.01 21.22 9.10
CA ALA A 544 -25.07 22.23 9.25
C ALA A 544 -25.51 22.50 10.70
N PHE A 545 -24.61 22.33 11.67
CA PHE A 545 -24.82 22.80 13.03
C PHE A 545 -24.27 24.22 13.23
N ARG A 546 -24.97 25.05 14.01
CA ARG A 546 -24.37 26.18 14.73
C ARG A 546 -23.68 25.61 15.96
N VAL A 547 -22.46 26.05 16.26
CA VAL A 547 -21.71 25.55 17.43
C VAL A 547 -21.61 26.67 18.44
N VAL A 548 -22.11 26.43 19.65
CA VAL A 548 -22.11 27.37 20.78
C VAL A 548 -21.30 26.75 21.90
N VAL A 549 -20.35 27.47 22.48
CA VAL A 549 -19.40 26.95 23.47
C VAL A 549 -19.42 27.84 24.70
N GLU A 550 -19.52 27.24 25.88
CA GLU A 550 -19.37 27.96 27.14
C GLU A 550 -17.95 28.50 27.29
N SER A 551 -17.80 29.76 27.69
CA SER A 551 -16.51 30.38 27.91
C SER A 551 -15.67 29.60 28.93
N GLY A 552 -14.44 29.28 28.55
CA GLY A 552 -13.51 28.49 29.35
C GLY A 552 -13.82 26.99 29.40
N ALA A 553 -14.69 26.45 28.52
CA ALA A 553 -14.97 25.01 28.46
C ALA A 553 -13.74 24.17 28.08
N GLY A 554 -12.86 24.70 27.23
CA GLY A 554 -11.65 24.00 26.77
C GLY A 554 -10.40 24.24 27.62
N ALA A 555 -10.45 25.13 28.62
CA ALA A 555 -9.26 25.65 29.29
C ALA A 555 -8.42 24.55 29.96
N ASP A 556 -9.07 23.62 30.67
CA ASP A 556 -8.38 22.52 31.35
C ASP A 556 -7.78 21.48 30.37
N ALA A 557 -8.31 21.43 29.14
CA ALA A 557 -7.80 20.59 28.07
C ALA A 557 -6.67 21.23 27.26
N GLY A 558 -6.38 22.51 27.50
CA GLY A 558 -5.40 23.29 26.76
C GLY A 558 -5.96 24.03 25.54
N PHE A 559 -7.29 24.17 25.42
CA PHE A 559 -7.92 24.93 24.34
C PHE A 559 -8.50 26.25 24.83
N THR A 560 -8.16 27.33 24.14
CA THR A 560 -8.61 28.69 24.40
C THR A 560 -9.93 28.99 23.70
N ASP A 561 -10.71 29.90 24.27
CA ASP A 561 -11.95 30.41 23.64
C ASP A 561 -11.69 31.00 22.25
N GLU A 562 -10.50 31.54 22.02
CA GLU A 562 -10.12 32.13 20.73
C GLU A 562 -9.92 31.09 19.64
N GLU A 563 -9.36 29.91 19.96
CA GLU A 563 -9.28 28.80 19.02
C GLU A 563 -10.67 28.33 18.59
N TYR A 564 -11.64 28.27 19.51
CA TYR A 564 -13.03 27.98 19.17
C TYR A 564 -13.66 29.04 18.27
N ARG A 565 -13.43 30.34 18.53
CA ARG A 565 -13.91 31.42 17.65
C ARG A 565 -13.33 31.29 16.25
N ARG A 566 -12.01 31.08 16.14
CA ARG A 566 -11.32 30.87 14.85
C ARG A 566 -11.86 29.66 14.10
N ALA A 567 -12.22 28.60 14.80
CA ALA A 567 -12.79 27.39 14.22
C ALA A 567 -14.28 27.53 13.83
N GLY A 568 -14.93 28.66 14.15
CA GLY A 568 -16.32 28.96 13.75
C GLY A 568 -17.39 28.70 14.80
N ALA A 569 -17.00 28.59 16.07
CA ALA A 569 -17.93 28.51 17.19
C ALA A 569 -18.22 29.89 17.80
N GLU A 570 -19.40 29.99 18.42
CA GLU A 570 -19.82 31.16 19.19
C GLU A 570 -19.58 30.93 20.67
N ILE A 571 -18.86 31.85 21.31
CA ILE A 571 -18.59 31.76 22.76
C ILE A 571 -19.66 32.50 23.53
N VAL A 572 -20.26 31.83 24.51
CA VAL A 572 -21.28 32.39 25.41
C VAL A 572 -20.82 32.33 26.87
N PRO A 573 -21.27 33.26 27.74
CA PRO A 573 -20.64 33.46 29.04
C PRO A 573 -21.01 32.42 30.11
N SER A 574 -22.08 31.65 29.93
CA SER A 574 -22.53 30.68 30.95
C SER A 574 -23.21 29.45 30.35
N ALA A 575 -23.28 28.38 31.15
CA ALA A 575 -24.01 27.16 30.83
C ALA A 575 -25.49 27.44 30.48
N GLU A 576 -26.16 28.37 31.16
CA GLU A 576 -27.55 28.74 30.85
C GLU A 576 -27.68 29.34 29.45
N ALA A 577 -26.72 30.15 29.03
CA ALA A 577 -26.71 30.72 27.69
C ALA A 577 -26.53 29.61 26.63
N VAL A 578 -25.68 28.61 26.89
CA VAL A 578 -25.55 27.43 26.01
C VAL A 578 -26.85 26.63 25.95
N ILE A 579 -27.46 26.31 27.09
CA ILE A 579 -28.70 25.53 27.18
C ILE A 579 -29.85 26.24 26.45
N SER A 580 -29.91 27.57 26.54
CA SER A 580 -30.90 28.36 25.82
C SER A 580 -30.66 28.41 24.32
N ALA A 581 -29.40 28.44 23.87
CA ALA A 581 -29.04 28.66 22.48
C ALA A 581 -28.92 27.38 21.64
N ALA A 582 -28.81 26.21 22.26
CA ALA A 582 -28.59 24.92 21.58
C ALA A 582 -29.69 23.90 21.85
N GLU A 583 -30.03 23.09 20.84
CA GLU A 583 -30.95 21.95 20.96
C GLU A 583 -30.22 20.67 21.40
N VAL A 584 -28.97 20.50 20.98
CA VAL A 584 -28.12 19.36 21.33
C VAL A 584 -27.02 19.82 22.27
N LEU A 585 -26.96 19.28 23.47
CA LEU A 585 -26.00 19.61 24.51
C LEU A 585 -24.95 18.50 24.63
N LEU A 586 -23.69 18.89 24.69
CA LEU A 586 -22.55 17.99 24.78
C LEU A 586 -21.82 18.23 26.11
N ARG A 587 -21.54 17.15 26.81
CA ARG A 587 -20.77 17.14 28.06
C ARG A 587 -19.96 15.85 28.16
N VAL A 588 -18.82 15.87 28.85
CA VAL A 588 -18.04 14.65 29.10
C VAL A 588 -18.62 13.89 30.30
N SER A 589 -18.63 14.50 31.48
CA SER A 589 -19.13 13.88 32.71
C SER A 589 -20.66 13.74 32.73
N PRO A 590 -21.21 12.82 33.53
CA PRO A 590 -22.64 12.73 33.76
C PRO A 590 -23.26 14.08 34.17
N PRO A 591 -24.52 14.36 33.77
CA PRO A 591 -25.20 15.58 34.17
C PRO A 591 -25.47 15.56 35.67
N THR A 592 -25.39 16.73 36.30
CA THR A 592 -25.76 16.89 37.71
C THR A 592 -27.29 16.91 37.86
N PRO A 593 -27.83 16.50 39.02
CA PRO A 593 -29.27 16.59 39.27
C PRO A 593 -29.84 18.00 39.07
N ASP A 594 -29.07 19.04 39.42
CA ASP A 594 -29.44 20.45 39.19
C ASP A 594 -29.51 20.81 37.70
N MET A 595 -28.54 20.34 36.91
CA MET A 595 -28.57 20.55 35.46
C MET A 595 -29.78 19.86 34.84
N VAL A 596 -30.07 18.61 35.24
CA VAL A 596 -31.23 17.86 34.72
C VAL A 596 -32.55 18.54 35.09
N SER A 597 -32.68 19.08 36.31
CA SER A 597 -33.92 19.74 36.75
C SER A 597 -34.21 21.05 36.01
N ARG A 598 -33.16 21.73 35.54
CA ARG A 598 -33.22 23.00 34.83
C ARG A 598 -33.21 22.86 33.31
N MET A 599 -32.91 21.67 32.79
CA MET A 599 -32.83 21.41 31.35
C MET A 599 -34.24 21.35 30.72
N PRO A 600 -34.51 22.15 29.67
CA PRO A 600 -35.77 22.06 28.94
C PRO A 600 -35.99 20.66 28.34
N ARG A 601 -37.25 20.20 28.28
CA ARG A 601 -37.60 18.81 27.90
C ARG A 601 -37.38 18.51 26.41
N ASP A 602 -37.18 19.53 25.59
CA ASP A 602 -36.94 19.46 24.15
C ASP A 602 -35.46 19.28 23.78
N LYS A 603 -34.55 19.28 24.77
CA LYS A 603 -33.11 19.16 24.54
C LYS A 603 -32.64 17.71 24.46
N VAL A 604 -31.60 17.48 23.67
CA VAL A 604 -30.85 16.21 23.63
C VAL A 604 -29.52 16.39 24.33
N LEU A 605 -29.23 15.62 25.37
CA LEU A 605 -27.94 15.64 26.06
C LEU A 605 -27.13 14.39 25.71
N ILE A 606 -25.89 14.58 25.30
CA ILE A 606 -24.91 13.51 25.05
C ILE A 606 -23.77 13.65 26.07
N SER A 607 -23.62 12.62 26.93
CA SER A 607 -22.53 12.53 27.91
C SER A 607 -22.28 11.08 28.34
N TYR A 608 -21.19 10.83 29.08
CA TYR A 608 -21.07 9.57 29.80
C TYR A 608 -22.12 9.51 30.93
N LEU A 609 -22.73 8.33 31.12
CA LEU A 609 -23.59 8.03 32.28
C LEU A 609 -22.95 7.01 33.22
N PHE A 610 -22.17 6.09 32.65
CA PHE A 610 -21.37 5.09 33.37
C PHE A 610 -19.94 5.08 32.82
N PRO A 611 -18.94 4.60 33.59
CA PRO A 611 -17.59 4.37 33.07
C PRO A 611 -17.68 3.41 31.87
N SER A 612 -17.35 3.90 30.68
CA SER A 612 -17.47 3.15 29.42
C SER A 612 -16.12 2.56 28.99
N VAL A 613 -16.17 1.38 28.39
CA VAL A 613 -15.06 0.67 27.75
C VAL A 613 -14.88 1.27 26.35
N SER A 614 -14.34 2.49 26.27
CA SER A 614 -14.29 3.28 25.02
C SER A 614 -12.91 3.30 24.36
N ALA A 615 -12.79 4.02 23.22
CA ALA A 615 -11.53 4.35 22.55
C ALA A 615 -10.45 4.95 23.49
N MET A 616 -10.86 5.47 24.66
CA MET A 616 -9.96 5.93 25.71
C MET A 616 -9.03 4.83 26.23
N GLN A 617 -9.43 3.56 26.18
CA GLN A 617 -8.60 2.45 26.67
C GLN A 617 -7.28 2.32 25.91
N GLY A 618 -7.26 2.57 24.60
CA GLY A 618 -6.01 2.62 23.86
C GLY A 618 -5.09 3.70 24.45
N LEU A 619 -5.62 4.90 24.65
CA LEU A 619 -4.89 6.01 25.24
C LEU A 619 -4.38 5.70 26.66
N GLN A 620 -5.16 4.95 27.46
CA GLN A 620 -4.74 4.45 28.77
C GLN A 620 -3.52 3.52 28.68
N GLY A 621 -3.56 2.55 27.76
CA GLY A 621 -2.45 1.63 27.52
C GLY A 621 -1.16 2.34 27.11
N TYR A 622 -1.27 3.31 26.20
CA TYR A 622 -0.15 4.17 25.81
C TYR A 622 0.40 4.94 27.02
N ARG A 623 -0.46 5.63 27.78
CA ARG A 623 -0.03 6.44 28.93
C ARG A 623 0.64 5.60 30.01
N ALA A 624 0.10 4.41 30.27
CA ALA A 624 0.65 3.49 31.25
C ALA A 624 2.12 3.17 30.97
N VAL A 625 2.46 2.93 29.70
CA VAL A 625 3.84 2.66 29.28
C VAL A 625 4.73 3.89 29.48
N ILE A 626 4.26 5.08 29.10
CA ILE A 626 5.03 6.33 29.28
C ILE A 626 5.31 6.58 30.77
N GLU A 627 4.31 6.41 31.63
CA GLU A 627 4.50 6.62 33.07
C GLU A 627 5.35 5.54 33.73
N ALA A 628 5.26 4.29 33.24
CA ALA A 628 6.14 3.23 33.66
C ALA A 628 7.60 3.56 33.35
N PHE A 629 7.92 3.93 32.11
CA PHE A 629 9.30 4.25 31.71
C PHE A 629 9.80 5.57 32.29
N ASN A 630 8.92 6.52 32.62
CA ASN A 630 9.31 7.72 33.35
C ASN A 630 9.71 7.41 34.80
N ALA A 631 9.10 6.41 35.43
CA ALA A 631 9.44 5.98 36.79
C ALA A 631 10.56 4.92 36.84
N LEU A 632 10.83 4.24 35.72
CA LEU A 632 11.80 3.16 35.65
C LEU A 632 13.23 3.71 35.53
N PRO A 633 14.15 3.38 36.45
CA PRO A 633 15.56 3.79 36.36
C PRO A 633 16.36 2.89 35.40
N LYS A 634 15.82 2.58 34.22
CA LYS A 634 16.42 1.70 33.21
C LYS A 634 15.95 2.10 31.80
N LEU A 635 16.85 1.96 30.81
CA LEU A 635 16.51 2.16 29.41
C LEU A 635 15.49 1.14 28.92
N SER A 636 14.53 1.58 28.11
CA SER A 636 13.54 0.71 27.48
C SER A 636 14.19 -0.25 26.47
N LYS A 637 15.06 0.29 25.61
CA LYS A 637 15.73 -0.43 24.52
C LYS A 637 17.11 -0.95 24.91
N ALA A 638 17.49 -2.09 24.32
CA ALA A 638 18.86 -2.56 24.36
C ALA A 638 19.78 -1.56 23.63
N SER A 639 20.97 -1.35 24.17
CA SER A 639 21.97 -0.49 23.55
C SER A 639 23.36 -1.06 23.75
N ILE A 640 24.23 -0.86 22.76
CA ILE A 640 25.64 -1.23 22.83
C ILE A 640 26.44 0.08 22.72
N SER A 641 27.33 0.29 23.67
CA SER A 641 28.24 1.45 23.67
C SER A 641 29.66 0.99 23.98
N ALA A 642 30.62 1.91 23.92
CA ALA A 642 31.99 1.65 24.36
C ALA A 642 32.08 1.19 25.83
N ALA A 643 31.09 1.55 26.66
CA ALA A 643 31.01 1.14 28.06
C ALA A 643 30.37 -0.26 28.27
N GLY A 644 29.95 -0.94 27.20
CA GLY A 644 29.37 -2.28 27.24
C GLY A 644 27.91 -2.36 26.76
N ARG A 645 27.30 -3.52 26.99
CA ARG A 645 25.93 -3.84 26.57
C ARG A 645 24.93 -3.58 27.69
N VAL A 646 23.91 -2.78 27.40
CA VAL A 646 22.74 -2.57 28.27
C VAL A 646 21.58 -3.42 27.73
N GLU A 647 20.99 -4.25 28.58
CA GLU A 647 19.83 -5.05 28.23
C GLU A 647 18.55 -4.20 28.16
N ALA A 648 17.65 -4.56 27.24
CA ALA A 648 16.32 -3.98 27.16
C ALA A 648 15.53 -4.22 28.46
N ALA A 649 14.58 -3.32 28.74
CA ALA A 649 13.61 -3.53 29.80
C ALA A 649 12.67 -4.70 29.44
N LYS A 650 12.24 -5.44 30.45
CA LYS A 650 11.25 -6.52 30.32
C LYS A 650 9.91 -6.05 30.88
N VAL A 651 8.90 -6.00 30.03
CA VAL A 651 7.55 -5.50 30.34
C VAL A 651 6.57 -6.67 30.33
N PHE A 652 5.81 -6.84 31.40
CA PHE A 652 4.75 -7.85 31.46
C PHE A 652 3.38 -7.17 31.55
N VAL A 653 2.50 -7.47 30.60
CA VAL A 653 1.15 -6.90 30.52
C VAL A 653 0.14 -7.98 30.89
N ILE A 654 -0.69 -7.68 31.89
CA ILE A 654 -1.73 -8.56 32.43
C ILE A 654 -3.10 -8.02 32.01
N GLY A 655 -3.79 -8.79 31.17
CA GLY A 655 -4.98 -8.39 30.41
C GLY A 655 -4.58 -7.89 29.02
N ALA A 656 -5.10 -8.54 27.98
CA ALA A 656 -4.91 -8.20 26.56
C ALA A 656 -6.23 -7.69 25.96
N GLY A 657 -6.89 -6.78 26.67
CA GLY A 657 -7.94 -5.93 26.09
C GLY A 657 -7.34 -4.78 25.28
N VAL A 658 -8.15 -3.78 24.90
CA VAL A 658 -7.70 -2.62 24.10
C VAL A 658 -6.52 -1.89 24.77
N ALA A 659 -6.62 -1.62 26.08
CA ALA A 659 -5.53 -1.00 26.84
C ALA A 659 -4.28 -1.88 26.92
N GLY A 660 -4.46 -3.18 27.12
CA GLY A 660 -3.36 -4.14 27.19
C GLY A 660 -2.60 -4.27 25.88
N LEU A 661 -3.30 -4.46 24.77
CA LEU A 661 -2.69 -4.55 23.44
C LEU A 661 -1.97 -3.25 23.06
N GLN A 662 -2.56 -2.09 23.36
CA GLN A 662 -1.89 -0.81 23.13
C GLN A 662 -0.65 -0.64 24.00
N ALA A 663 -0.68 -1.09 25.26
CA ALA A 663 0.50 -1.11 26.12
C ALA A 663 1.59 -2.03 25.56
N ILE A 664 1.22 -3.21 25.04
CA ILE A 664 2.16 -4.14 24.41
C ILE A 664 2.82 -3.51 23.19
N SER A 665 2.02 -2.97 22.28
CA SER A 665 2.50 -2.32 21.06
C SER A 665 3.40 -1.13 21.37
N THR A 666 3.02 -0.30 22.35
CA THR A 666 3.79 0.88 22.74
C THR A 666 5.12 0.48 23.38
N ALA A 667 5.12 -0.48 24.31
CA ALA A 667 6.35 -0.96 24.96
C ALA A 667 7.30 -1.64 23.97
N HIS A 668 6.76 -2.44 23.03
CA HIS A 668 7.55 -3.07 21.97
C HIS A 668 8.16 -2.02 21.03
N GLY A 669 7.38 -1.00 20.65
CA GLY A 669 7.85 0.13 19.84
C GLY A 669 8.97 0.94 20.52
N LEU A 670 9.00 0.99 21.85
CA LEU A 670 10.09 1.57 22.64
C LEU A 670 11.32 0.65 22.77
N GLY A 671 11.32 -0.52 22.12
CA GLY A 671 12.42 -1.48 22.10
C GLY A 671 12.52 -2.40 23.31
N ALA A 672 11.46 -2.46 24.13
CA ALA A 672 11.40 -3.35 25.29
C ALA A 672 11.05 -4.79 24.88
N GLN A 673 11.46 -5.77 25.69
CA GLN A 673 10.98 -7.15 25.57
C GLN A 673 9.62 -7.26 26.27
N VAL A 674 8.57 -7.56 25.52
CA VAL A 674 7.21 -7.54 26.04
C VAL A 674 6.64 -8.93 26.15
N PHE A 675 5.99 -9.20 27.28
CA PHE A 675 5.26 -10.43 27.56
C PHE A 675 3.81 -10.08 27.86
N GLY A 676 2.85 -10.86 27.34
CA GLY A 676 1.42 -10.63 27.55
C GLY A 676 0.73 -11.85 28.16
N HIS A 677 -0.21 -11.62 29.07
CA HIS A 677 -1.06 -12.66 29.64
C HIS A 677 -2.52 -12.23 29.63
N ASP A 678 -3.40 -13.10 29.17
CA ASP A 678 -4.86 -12.96 29.29
C ASP A 678 -5.45 -14.34 29.58
N VAL A 679 -6.65 -14.36 30.17
CA VAL A 679 -7.39 -15.59 30.46
C VAL A 679 -8.03 -16.17 29.20
N ARG A 680 -8.25 -15.33 28.17
CA ARG A 680 -8.79 -15.71 26.87
C ARG A 680 -7.66 -16.28 26.00
N SER A 681 -7.89 -17.46 25.41
CA SER A 681 -6.93 -18.09 24.50
C SER A 681 -6.81 -17.35 23.17
N ALA A 682 -7.90 -16.75 22.69
CA ALA A 682 -7.98 -16.01 21.42
C ALA A 682 -7.02 -14.81 21.37
N THR A 683 -6.72 -14.18 22.51
CA THR A 683 -5.82 -13.01 22.55
C THR A 683 -4.35 -13.38 22.35
N ARG A 684 -3.99 -14.68 22.27
CA ARG A 684 -2.60 -15.10 21.99
C ARG A 684 -2.13 -14.50 20.67
N GLU A 685 -2.91 -14.69 19.61
CA GLU A 685 -2.58 -14.21 18.27
C GLU A 685 -2.50 -12.68 18.25
N GLU A 686 -3.39 -12.00 18.98
CA GLU A 686 -3.40 -10.53 19.11
C GLU A 686 -2.13 -10.02 19.80
N VAL A 687 -1.73 -10.64 20.92
CA VAL A 687 -0.50 -10.30 21.65
C VAL A 687 0.74 -10.50 20.79
N GLU A 688 0.81 -11.62 20.06
CA GLU A 688 1.93 -11.93 19.16
C GLU A 688 1.98 -10.98 17.96
N SER A 689 0.84 -10.61 17.40
CA SER A 689 0.76 -9.61 16.32
C SER A 689 1.23 -8.22 16.75
N CYS A 690 1.07 -7.87 18.03
CA CYS A 690 1.54 -6.62 18.61
C CYS A 690 3.04 -6.64 19.00
N GLY A 691 3.75 -7.75 18.75
CA GLY A 691 5.18 -7.91 19.06
C GLY A 691 5.48 -8.38 20.49
N GLY A 692 4.45 -8.81 21.24
CA GLY A 692 4.60 -9.41 22.57
C GLY A 692 4.72 -10.94 22.52
N LYS A 693 5.28 -11.55 23.57
CA LYS A 693 5.27 -13.01 23.76
C LYS A 693 4.15 -13.41 24.70
N PHE A 694 3.22 -14.24 24.26
CA PHE A 694 2.11 -14.68 25.10
C PHE A 694 2.56 -15.71 26.15
N ILE A 695 2.18 -15.48 27.41
CA ILE A 695 2.39 -16.37 28.55
C ILE A 695 1.02 -16.82 29.05
N GLY A 696 0.64 -18.07 28.80
CA GLY A 696 -0.68 -18.61 29.16
C GLY A 696 -0.61 -19.94 29.90
N LEU A 697 -1.70 -20.28 30.59
CA LEU A 697 -1.86 -21.57 31.26
C LEU A 697 -2.24 -22.66 30.26
N ARG A 698 -1.63 -23.85 30.37
CA ARG A 698 -2.00 -25.05 29.59
C ARG A 698 -3.10 -25.85 30.27
N MET A 699 -4.20 -25.19 30.65
CA MET A 699 -5.37 -25.84 31.26
C MET A 699 -6.56 -25.63 30.33
N GLY A 700 -7.20 -26.70 29.87
CA GLY A 700 -8.25 -26.69 28.83
C GLY A 700 -9.60 -26.07 29.23
N GLU A 701 -9.65 -25.22 30.24
CA GLU A 701 -10.86 -24.45 30.60
C GLU A 701 -10.84 -23.09 29.89
N GLU A 702 -11.68 -22.93 28.87
CA GLU A 702 -11.84 -21.66 28.16
C GLU A 702 -12.62 -20.66 29.02
N ALA A 703 -12.09 -19.45 29.18
CA ALA A 703 -12.66 -18.38 30.01
C ALA A 703 -13.65 -17.47 29.24
N GLU A 704 -14.18 -17.92 28.10
CA GLU A 704 -15.06 -17.11 27.25
C GLU A 704 -16.51 -17.12 27.75
N VAL A 705 -17.11 -15.93 27.81
CA VAL A 705 -18.57 -15.73 27.88
C VAL A 705 -19.07 -15.41 26.46
N LEU A 706 -20.33 -15.74 26.18
CA LEU A 706 -21.08 -15.13 25.08
C LEU A 706 -20.91 -13.60 25.12
N GLY A 707 -20.18 -13.05 24.16
CA GLY A 707 -19.88 -11.61 24.11
C GLY A 707 -18.38 -11.23 24.02
N GLY A 708 -17.44 -12.18 24.08
CA GLY A 708 -15.99 -11.89 23.98
C GLY A 708 -15.34 -11.33 25.27
N TYR A 709 -16.12 -11.24 26.36
CA TYR A 709 -15.66 -10.85 27.69
C TYR A 709 -15.21 -12.05 28.52
N ALA A 710 -14.28 -11.80 29.44
CA ALA A 710 -13.77 -12.82 30.37
C ALA A 710 -14.78 -13.13 31.49
N ARG A 711 -14.94 -14.42 31.84
CA ARG A 711 -15.61 -14.85 33.08
C ARG A 711 -14.62 -14.99 34.24
N GLU A 712 -15.17 -14.95 35.45
CA GLU A 712 -14.44 -15.37 36.64
C GLU A 712 -14.16 -16.88 36.58
N MET A 713 -12.89 -17.24 36.78
CA MET A 713 -12.43 -18.63 36.69
C MET A 713 -12.47 -19.30 38.06
N GLY A 714 -12.58 -20.64 38.09
CA GLY A 714 -12.62 -21.40 39.34
C GLY A 714 -11.31 -21.31 40.15
N ASP A 715 -11.38 -21.66 41.43
CA ASP A 715 -10.27 -21.50 42.38
C ASP A 715 -8.96 -22.18 41.92
N ALA A 716 -9.06 -23.33 41.24
CA ALA A 716 -7.90 -24.05 40.71
C ALA A 716 -7.17 -23.22 39.63
N TYR A 717 -7.92 -22.60 38.73
CA TYR A 717 -7.38 -21.73 37.69
C TYR A 717 -6.79 -20.45 38.31
N GLN A 718 -7.48 -19.82 39.26
CA GLN A 718 -6.97 -18.62 39.94
C GLN A 718 -5.65 -18.90 40.67
N ARG A 719 -5.51 -20.08 41.31
CA ARG A 719 -4.23 -20.51 41.91
C ARG A 719 -3.12 -20.66 40.88
N ALA A 720 -3.39 -21.36 39.78
CA ALA A 720 -2.40 -21.56 38.71
C ALA A 720 -2.01 -20.23 38.04
N GLN A 721 -2.97 -19.33 37.84
CA GLN A 721 -2.74 -18.00 37.29
C GLN A 721 -1.85 -17.18 38.22
N ARG A 722 -2.12 -17.20 39.53
CA ARG A 722 -1.31 -16.49 40.53
C ARG A 722 0.13 -17.01 40.54
N GLU A 723 0.32 -18.33 40.43
CA GLU A 723 1.65 -18.94 40.35
C GLU A 723 2.41 -18.53 39.06
N LEU A 724 1.74 -18.54 37.92
CA LEU A 724 2.30 -18.07 36.64
C LEU A 724 2.72 -16.60 36.73
N ILE A 725 1.85 -15.74 37.27
CA ILE A 725 2.15 -14.32 37.47
C ILE A 725 3.34 -14.18 38.41
N ALA A 726 3.34 -14.84 39.57
CA ALA A 726 4.42 -14.78 40.56
C ALA A 726 5.77 -15.20 39.96
N ASN A 727 5.79 -16.23 39.11
CA ASN A 727 7.01 -16.69 38.45
C ASN A 727 7.48 -15.75 37.33
N THR A 728 6.55 -15.05 36.68
CA THR A 728 6.87 -14.14 35.59
C THR A 728 7.39 -12.79 36.09
N ILE A 729 6.72 -12.17 37.08
CA ILE A 729 7.03 -10.82 37.54
C ILE A 729 8.45 -10.70 38.13
N LYS A 730 9.01 -11.78 38.70
CA LYS A 730 10.40 -11.86 39.20
C LYS A 730 11.45 -11.44 38.17
N HIS A 731 11.14 -11.65 36.89
CA HIS A 731 12.05 -11.43 35.78
C HIS A 731 11.75 -10.15 35.00
N CYS A 732 10.71 -9.41 35.38
CA CYS A 732 10.24 -8.22 34.67
C CYS A 732 10.66 -6.95 35.41
N ASP A 733 10.95 -5.89 34.65
CA ASP A 733 11.28 -4.56 35.18
C ASP A 733 10.01 -3.69 35.27
N VAL A 734 9.02 -3.95 34.41
CA VAL A 734 7.72 -3.26 34.41
C VAL A 734 6.58 -4.27 34.37
N VAL A 735 5.52 -4.03 35.13
CA VAL A 735 4.24 -4.75 35.04
C VAL A 735 3.10 -3.77 34.79
N ILE A 736 2.23 -4.05 33.83
CA ILE A 736 1.04 -3.24 33.54
C ILE A 736 -0.19 -4.12 33.71
N CYS A 737 -1.06 -3.75 34.64
CA CYS A 737 -2.29 -4.48 34.94
C CYS A 737 -3.51 -3.75 34.37
N THR A 738 -4.29 -4.47 33.56
CA THR A 738 -5.49 -3.95 32.88
C THR A 738 -6.72 -4.84 33.08
N ALA A 739 -6.62 -5.83 33.97
CA ALA A 739 -7.66 -6.85 34.13
C ALA A 739 -8.86 -6.26 34.87
N ALA A 740 -10.00 -6.18 34.17
CA ALA A 740 -11.27 -5.75 34.71
C ALA A 740 -12.39 -6.69 34.25
N ILE A 741 -13.36 -6.96 35.12
CA ILE A 741 -14.56 -7.73 34.81
C ILE A 741 -15.76 -6.82 35.02
N HIS A 742 -16.62 -6.69 34.01
CA HIS A 742 -17.74 -5.78 34.06
C HIS A 742 -18.70 -6.11 35.21
N GLY A 743 -19.07 -5.10 36.01
CA GLY A 743 -19.97 -5.25 37.16
C GLY A 743 -19.38 -5.92 38.40
N LYS A 744 -18.08 -6.25 38.42
CA LYS A 744 -17.39 -6.86 39.57
C LYS A 744 -16.16 -6.05 39.99
N PRO A 745 -15.69 -6.18 41.25
CA PRO A 745 -14.39 -5.66 41.65
C PRO A 745 -13.25 -6.24 40.79
N SER A 746 -12.16 -5.49 40.66
CA SER A 746 -10.96 -5.91 39.92
C SER A 746 -10.39 -7.22 40.50
N PRO A 747 -9.99 -8.19 39.65
CA PRO A 747 -9.38 -9.43 40.11
C PRO A 747 -8.12 -9.18 40.97
N LYS A 748 -7.98 -9.92 42.06
CA LYS A 748 -6.84 -9.83 43.01
C LYS A 748 -5.66 -10.66 42.49
N LEU A 749 -4.79 -10.04 41.70
CA LEU A 749 -3.75 -10.75 40.91
C LEU A 749 -2.36 -10.71 41.55
N ILE A 750 -1.95 -9.58 42.12
CA ILE A 750 -0.60 -9.39 42.69
C ILE A 750 -0.71 -8.99 44.16
N SER A 751 -0.25 -9.85 45.06
CA SER A 751 -0.16 -9.56 46.50
C SER A 751 1.12 -8.82 46.86
N ARG A 752 1.17 -8.24 48.06
CA ARG A 752 2.36 -7.57 48.60
C ARG A 752 3.58 -8.50 48.67
N ASP A 753 3.38 -9.77 48.99
CA ASP A 753 4.47 -10.76 49.03
C ASP A 753 4.99 -11.13 47.63
N MET A 754 4.16 -11.02 46.59
CA MET A 754 4.60 -11.17 45.21
C MET A 754 5.45 -9.96 44.76
N LEU A 755 5.11 -8.75 45.20
CA LEU A 755 5.88 -7.53 44.89
C LEU A 755 7.32 -7.62 45.39
N ARG A 756 7.53 -8.15 46.59
CA ARG A 756 8.85 -8.33 47.21
C ARG A 756 9.81 -9.21 46.41
N GLN A 757 9.29 -10.02 45.48
CA GLN A 757 10.08 -10.92 44.64
C GLN A 757 10.56 -10.23 43.35
N MET A 758 10.08 -9.02 43.07
CA MET A 758 10.57 -8.20 41.96
C MET A 758 11.90 -7.53 42.29
N LYS A 759 12.62 -7.10 41.25
CA LYS A 759 13.88 -6.37 41.43
C LYS A 759 13.60 -4.97 41.99
N PRO A 760 14.36 -4.47 42.99
CA PRO A 760 14.28 -3.09 43.41
C PRO A 760 14.42 -2.13 42.22
N GLY A 761 13.61 -1.07 42.20
CA GLY A 761 13.51 -0.12 41.08
C GLY A 761 12.50 -0.52 39.99
N SER A 762 11.89 -1.71 40.06
CA SER A 762 10.82 -2.08 39.12
C SER A 762 9.57 -1.21 39.31
N VAL A 763 8.75 -1.13 38.27
CA VAL A 763 7.54 -0.31 38.25
C VAL A 763 6.31 -1.16 37.95
N ILE A 764 5.22 -0.93 38.67
CA ILE A 764 3.89 -1.45 38.33
C ILE A 764 2.94 -0.30 38.03
N VAL A 765 2.18 -0.42 36.95
CA VAL A 765 1.07 0.48 36.63
C VAL A 765 -0.23 -0.31 36.67
N ASP A 766 -1.14 0.07 37.58
CA ASP A 766 -2.43 -0.58 37.76
C ASP A 766 -3.56 0.33 37.23
N LEU A 767 -4.16 -0.09 36.12
CA LEU A 767 -5.27 0.64 35.48
C LEU A 767 -6.64 0.28 36.06
N ALA A 768 -6.72 -0.74 36.92
CA ALA A 768 -7.97 -1.24 37.48
C ALA A 768 -8.30 -0.67 38.88
N THR A 769 -7.58 0.37 39.32
CA THR A 769 -7.73 0.97 40.67
C THR A 769 -9.10 1.60 40.93
N GLU A 770 -9.83 1.98 39.88
CA GLU A 770 -11.22 2.45 39.99
C GLU A 770 -12.16 1.34 40.48
N PHE A 771 -11.84 0.08 40.19
CA PHE A 771 -12.65 -1.09 40.53
C PHE A 771 -12.10 -1.86 41.74
N GLY A 772 -11.19 -1.28 42.52
CA GLY A 772 -10.62 -1.91 43.72
C GLY A 772 -11.67 -2.33 44.75
N ASP A 773 -11.41 -3.42 45.47
CA ASP A 773 -12.30 -3.94 46.51
C ASP A 773 -12.17 -3.10 47.80
N THR A 774 -13.04 -2.11 47.91
CA THR A 774 -13.10 -1.20 49.07
C THR A 774 -13.47 -1.90 50.37
N ARG A 775 -14.11 -3.09 50.34
CA ARG A 775 -14.49 -3.82 51.56
C ARG A 775 -13.29 -4.54 52.17
N SER A 776 -12.41 -5.11 51.35
CA SER A 776 -11.19 -5.77 51.82
C SER A 776 -9.97 -4.86 51.90
N GLY A 777 -10.09 -3.59 51.51
CA GLY A 777 -8.96 -2.66 51.44
C GLY A 777 -7.97 -2.95 50.30
N TRP A 778 -8.39 -3.70 49.27
CA TRP A 778 -7.53 -4.09 48.14
C TRP A 778 -7.61 -3.06 47.01
N GLY A 779 -6.47 -2.48 46.61
CA GLY A 779 -6.41 -1.27 45.78
C GLY A 779 -6.89 -1.42 44.33
N GLY A 780 -6.56 -2.51 43.66
CA GLY A 780 -6.88 -2.75 42.24
C GLY A 780 -6.56 -4.19 41.81
N ASN A 781 -5.86 -4.38 40.69
CA ASN A 781 -5.25 -5.69 40.41
C ASN A 781 -4.11 -6.01 41.39
N VAL A 782 -3.47 -4.98 41.94
CA VAL A 782 -2.41 -5.07 42.94
C VAL A 782 -2.95 -4.66 44.30
N GLU A 783 -2.58 -5.40 45.34
CA GLU A 783 -3.05 -5.21 46.72
C GLU A 783 -2.84 -3.78 47.24
N VAL A 784 -1.64 -3.26 47.05
CA VAL A 784 -1.17 -1.97 47.59
C VAL A 784 -1.38 -0.80 46.63
N SER A 785 -2.12 -1.00 45.52
CA SER A 785 -2.35 0.05 44.55
C SER A 785 -3.03 1.27 45.19
N PRO A 786 -2.41 2.46 45.11
CA PRO A 786 -3.02 3.66 45.65
C PRO A 786 -4.12 4.17 44.71
N LYS A 787 -5.01 5.03 45.23
CA LYS A 787 -5.99 5.74 44.41
C LYS A 787 -5.42 7.09 43.98
N ASP A 788 -5.29 7.30 42.66
CA ASP A 788 -4.80 8.53 42.01
C ASP A 788 -3.44 9.03 42.46
N SER A 789 -2.55 8.13 42.88
CA SER A 789 -1.18 8.49 43.28
C SER A 789 -0.18 7.38 42.97
N GLN A 790 1.00 7.45 43.56
CA GLN A 790 2.01 6.40 43.49
C GLN A 790 2.60 6.16 44.87
N VAL A 791 2.94 4.90 45.15
CA VAL A 791 3.57 4.48 46.40
C VAL A 791 4.80 3.65 46.11
N VAL A 792 5.82 3.76 46.95
CA VAL A 792 6.99 2.89 46.89
C VAL A 792 6.87 1.85 47.99
N VAL A 793 6.83 0.58 47.61
CA VAL A 793 6.73 -0.56 48.54
C VAL A 793 7.91 -1.47 48.28
N ASP A 794 8.76 -1.67 49.29
CA ASP A 794 9.92 -2.56 49.22
C ASP A 794 10.85 -2.27 48.02
N GLY A 795 10.98 -0.98 47.67
CA GLY A 795 11.78 -0.50 46.53
C GLY A 795 11.11 -0.58 45.16
N ILE A 796 9.84 -1.00 45.09
CA ILE A 796 9.03 -1.10 43.87
C ILE A 796 8.06 0.08 43.80
N THR A 797 8.01 0.77 42.67
CA THR A 797 7.07 1.87 42.48
C THR A 797 5.75 1.33 41.95
N VAL A 798 4.66 1.51 42.69
CA VAL A 798 3.30 1.13 42.26
C VAL A 798 2.51 2.40 41.96
N ILE A 799 2.13 2.56 40.70
CA ILE A 799 1.37 3.68 40.17
C ILE A 799 -0.09 3.24 40.00
N GLY A 800 -0.99 3.87 40.76
CA GLY A 800 -2.42 3.63 40.68
C GLY A 800 -3.14 4.93 40.34
N ARG A 801 -3.54 5.08 39.08
CA ARG A 801 -4.22 6.29 38.59
C ARG A 801 -5.53 5.91 37.93
N ARG A 802 -6.64 6.44 38.44
CA ARG A 802 -7.93 6.36 37.74
C ARG A 802 -7.88 7.28 36.55
N ARG A 803 -8.52 6.87 35.47
CA ARG A 803 -8.62 7.65 34.22
C ARG A 803 -7.27 8.23 33.79
N ILE A 804 -6.22 7.40 33.75
CA ILE A 804 -4.84 7.80 33.44
C ILE A 804 -4.73 8.58 32.11
N GLU A 805 -5.64 8.33 31.17
CA GLU A 805 -5.78 9.04 29.89
C GLU A 805 -6.00 10.54 30.04
N THR A 806 -6.57 10.99 31.17
CA THR A 806 -6.78 12.41 31.46
C THR A 806 -5.48 13.20 31.59
N ARG A 807 -4.34 12.53 31.75
CA ARG A 807 -3.01 13.15 31.72
C ARG A 807 -2.52 13.48 30.30
N MET A 808 -3.35 13.20 29.29
CA MET A 808 -3.21 13.66 27.91
C MET A 808 -4.56 14.26 27.46
N PRO A 809 -4.97 15.38 28.09
CA PRO A 809 -6.34 15.87 27.98
C PRO A 809 -6.68 16.35 26.56
N VAL A 810 -5.70 16.84 25.80
CA VAL A 810 -5.82 17.17 24.37
C VAL A 810 -6.27 15.93 23.59
N GLN A 811 -5.43 14.88 23.54
CA GLN A 811 -5.73 13.66 22.77
C GLN A 811 -7.00 12.95 23.26
N ALA A 812 -7.25 12.97 24.57
CA ALA A 812 -8.47 12.38 25.14
C ALA A 812 -9.73 13.15 24.67
N SER A 813 -9.68 14.49 24.69
CA SER A 813 -10.77 15.34 24.18
C SER A 813 -10.96 15.14 22.67
N GLU A 814 -9.90 15.02 21.88
CA GLU A 814 -9.98 14.82 20.44
C GLU A 814 -10.60 13.47 20.05
N LEU A 815 -10.16 12.38 20.69
CA LEU A 815 -10.74 11.06 20.46
C LEU A 815 -12.22 11.02 20.89
N PHE A 816 -12.56 11.69 21.99
CA PHE A 816 -13.95 11.82 22.42
C PHE A 816 -14.75 12.65 21.40
N SER A 817 -14.21 13.76 20.91
CA SER A 817 -14.82 14.62 19.89
C SER A 817 -15.12 13.85 18.60
N MET A 818 -14.21 12.96 18.19
CA MET A 818 -14.38 12.12 17.01
C MET A 818 -15.58 11.17 17.16
N ASN A 819 -15.72 10.53 18.33
CA ASN A 819 -16.87 9.67 18.63
C ASN A 819 -18.18 10.47 18.62
N ILE A 820 -18.18 11.67 19.21
CA ILE A 820 -19.36 12.56 19.22
C ILE A 820 -19.72 13.00 17.79
N CYS A 821 -18.73 13.38 16.97
CA CYS A 821 -18.99 13.77 15.58
C CYS A 821 -19.60 12.61 14.78
N ASN A 822 -19.08 11.39 14.93
CA ASN A 822 -19.62 10.22 14.25
C ASN A 822 -21.05 9.91 14.73
N LEU A 823 -21.31 9.99 16.03
CA LEU A 823 -22.66 9.83 16.57
C LEU A 823 -23.63 10.89 16.03
N LEU A 824 -23.22 12.17 15.95
CA LEU A 824 -24.04 13.23 15.38
C LEU A 824 -24.29 13.04 13.87
N GLU A 825 -23.37 12.36 13.17
CA GLU A 825 -23.49 12.01 11.75
C GLU A 825 -24.52 10.90 11.57
N ASP A 826 -24.46 9.85 12.38
CA ASP A 826 -25.45 8.76 12.41
C ASP A 826 -26.84 9.26 12.83
N LEU A 827 -26.91 10.30 13.67
CA LEU A 827 -28.17 10.97 14.02
C LEU A 827 -28.71 11.88 12.90
N GLY A 828 -28.05 11.94 11.73
CA GLY A 828 -28.53 12.68 10.54
C GLY A 828 -27.97 14.10 10.39
N GLY A 829 -26.98 14.48 11.20
CA GLY A 829 -26.39 15.83 11.21
C GLY A 829 -27.39 16.93 11.54
N GLY A 830 -27.01 18.19 11.37
CA GLY A 830 -27.88 19.34 11.63
C GLY A 830 -29.02 19.48 10.63
N SER A 831 -28.92 18.84 9.45
CA SER A 831 -29.93 18.95 8.39
C SER A 831 -31.15 18.06 8.60
N ASN A 832 -30.95 16.83 9.07
CA ASN A 832 -31.96 15.78 9.22
C ASN A 832 -31.89 15.11 10.61
N PHE A 833 -31.54 15.88 11.65
CA PHE A 833 -31.33 15.36 13.00
C PHE A 833 -32.54 14.58 13.51
N ARG A 834 -32.36 13.30 13.82
CA ARG A 834 -33.41 12.44 14.37
C ARG A 834 -32.83 11.33 15.26
N VAL A 835 -33.34 11.24 16.48
CA VAL A 835 -33.12 10.09 17.36
C VAL A 835 -34.05 8.96 16.94
N ASN A 836 -33.54 8.05 16.11
CA ASN A 836 -34.29 6.90 15.61
C ASN A 836 -34.26 5.74 16.61
N MET A 837 -35.33 5.53 17.37
CA MET A 837 -35.43 4.44 18.36
C MET A 837 -35.59 3.05 17.72
N ASP A 838 -35.83 2.97 16.41
CA ASP A 838 -35.87 1.71 15.66
C ASP A 838 -34.47 1.18 15.35
N ASP A 839 -33.45 2.05 15.40
CA ASP A 839 -32.05 1.65 15.24
C ASP A 839 -31.53 1.04 16.55
N GLU A 840 -31.03 -0.19 16.49
CA GLU A 840 -30.57 -0.92 17.68
C GLU A 840 -29.37 -0.27 18.37
N VAL A 841 -28.48 0.38 17.61
CA VAL A 841 -27.30 1.07 18.13
C VAL A 841 -27.74 2.35 18.83
N ILE A 842 -28.56 3.17 18.18
CA ILE A 842 -29.09 4.40 18.79
C ILE A 842 -29.94 4.08 20.03
N ARG A 843 -30.84 3.10 19.95
CA ARG A 843 -31.64 2.64 21.08
C ARG A 843 -30.77 2.17 22.26
N GLY A 844 -29.64 1.50 21.99
CA GLY A 844 -28.69 1.06 23.01
C GLY A 844 -27.95 2.20 23.73
N LEU A 845 -27.80 3.36 23.08
CA LEU A 845 -27.16 4.54 23.65
C LEU A 845 -28.12 5.45 24.43
N VAL A 846 -29.43 5.38 24.14
CA VAL A 846 -30.43 6.26 24.75
C VAL A 846 -30.86 5.72 26.11
N ALA A 847 -30.49 6.44 27.18
CA ALA A 847 -30.95 6.10 28.53
C ALA A 847 -32.33 6.69 28.87
N VAL A 848 -32.61 7.90 28.38
CA VAL A 848 -33.85 8.63 28.63
C VAL A 848 -34.40 9.12 27.29
N TYR A 849 -35.67 8.80 27.00
CA TYR A 849 -36.36 9.25 25.79
C TYR A 849 -37.69 9.90 26.19
N GLN A 850 -37.91 11.14 25.77
CA GLN A 850 -39.12 11.92 26.08
C GLN A 850 -39.49 11.92 27.59
N GLY A 851 -38.47 12.04 28.46
CA GLY A 851 -38.63 12.07 29.91
C GLY A 851 -38.92 10.72 30.58
N ARG A 852 -38.91 9.61 29.83
CA ARG A 852 -39.03 8.25 30.38
C ARG A 852 -37.66 7.57 30.36
N ASN A 853 -37.33 6.87 31.44
CA ASN A 853 -36.18 5.97 31.45
C ASN A 853 -36.49 4.79 30.52
N VAL A 854 -35.71 4.67 29.45
CA VAL A 854 -35.81 3.59 28.45
C VAL A 854 -34.59 2.69 28.47
N TRP A 855 -33.60 3.00 29.32
CA TRP A 855 -32.42 2.17 29.48
C TRP A 855 -32.81 0.79 30.00
N GLN A 856 -32.40 -0.23 29.27
CA GLN A 856 -32.43 -1.60 29.74
C GLN A 856 -31.01 -2.12 29.71
N PRO A 857 -30.56 -2.88 30.73
CA PRO A 857 -29.29 -3.59 30.63
C PRO A 857 -29.43 -4.54 29.43
N SER A 858 -28.65 -4.28 28.37
CA SER A 858 -28.67 -5.14 27.19
C SER A 858 -28.40 -6.58 27.66
N PRO A 859 -29.23 -7.57 27.29
CA PRO A 859 -28.76 -8.96 27.35
C PRO A 859 -27.44 -9.00 26.58
N PRO A 860 -26.44 -9.80 26.98
CA PRO A 860 -25.18 -9.87 26.26
C PRO A 860 -25.51 -10.15 24.82
N THR A 861 -25.41 -9.13 23.98
CA THR A 861 -25.66 -9.28 22.56
C THR A 861 -24.62 -10.30 22.16
N PRO A 862 -25.00 -11.47 21.62
CA PRO A 862 -24.01 -12.29 20.98
C PRO A 862 -23.38 -11.35 19.95
N VAL A 863 -22.15 -10.90 20.21
CA VAL A 863 -21.29 -10.41 19.14
C VAL A 863 -21.48 -11.48 18.10
N SER A 864 -22.00 -11.09 16.93
CA SER A 864 -22.08 -11.99 15.79
C SER A 864 -20.76 -12.73 15.86
N ARG A 865 -20.79 -14.03 16.22
CA ARG A 865 -19.64 -14.88 16.04
C ARG A 865 -19.19 -14.48 14.66
N THR A 866 -17.94 -14.04 14.48
CA THR A 866 -17.38 -14.14 13.14
C THR A 866 -17.77 -15.56 12.75
N PRO A 867 -18.71 -15.74 11.80
CA PRO A 867 -19.23 -17.06 11.57
C PRO A 867 -18.00 -17.92 11.32
N PRO A 868 -17.89 -19.15 11.87
CA PRO A 868 -16.83 -20.03 11.43
C PRO A 868 -16.86 -19.96 9.91
N ARG A 869 -15.78 -19.42 9.29
CA ARG A 869 -15.81 -18.87 7.92
C ARG A 869 -16.72 -19.72 7.04
N VAL A 870 -17.95 -19.28 6.87
CA VAL A 870 -18.79 -19.79 5.81
C VAL A 870 -18.26 -19.04 4.59
N PRO A 871 -17.85 -19.73 3.52
CA PRO A 871 -17.46 -19.06 2.29
C PRO A 871 -18.60 -18.14 1.89
N MET A 872 -18.40 -16.83 2.00
CA MET A 872 -19.38 -15.87 1.51
C MET A 872 -19.23 -15.77 0.00
N PRO A 873 -20.33 -15.84 -0.75
CA PRO A 873 -20.40 -15.48 -2.16
C PRO A 873 -20.02 -14.00 -2.33
N GLY A 874 -19.53 -13.65 -3.53
CA GLY A 874 -19.12 -12.29 -3.88
C GLY A 874 -20.23 -11.24 -3.71
N PRO A 875 -19.86 -9.94 -3.74
CA PRO A 875 -20.77 -8.85 -3.47
C PRO A 875 -21.91 -8.76 -4.50
N ALA A 876 -23.14 -8.53 -4.02
CA ALA A 876 -24.25 -8.09 -4.85
C ALA A 876 -24.07 -6.59 -5.21
N PRO A 877 -24.44 -6.17 -6.43
CA PRO A 877 -24.11 -4.87 -6.97
C PRO A 877 -24.88 -3.71 -6.31
N SER A 878 -24.17 -2.60 -6.11
CA SER A 878 -24.72 -1.28 -5.82
C SER A 878 -25.43 -0.69 -7.04
N ALA A 879 -26.48 0.10 -6.80
CA ALA A 879 -27.24 0.80 -7.84
C ALA A 879 -26.37 1.82 -8.61
N PRO A 880 -26.63 2.04 -9.92
CA PRO A 880 -25.77 2.86 -10.77
C PRO A 880 -26.04 4.36 -10.65
N ALA A 881 -24.97 5.16 -10.56
CA ALA A 881 -24.94 6.58 -10.90
C ALA A 881 -24.74 6.75 -12.44
N PRO A 882 -25.06 7.92 -13.02
CA PRO A 882 -25.67 8.03 -14.35
C PRO A 882 -24.73 7.69 -15.52
N GLY A 883 -25.31 6.99 -16.50
CA GLY A 883 -24.59 6.35 -17.60
C GLY A 883 -24.00 7.28 -18.66
N LYS A 884 -22.84 6.87 -19.17
CA LYS A 884 -22.41 7.17 -20.54
C LYS A 884 -22.79 5.97 -21.41
N ALA A 885 -23.56 6.23 -22.47
CA ALA A 885 -24.15 5.24 -23.35
C ALA A 885 -23.10 4.37 -24.07
N GLY A 886 -23.02 3.09 -23.70
CA GLY A 886 -22.39 2.04 -24.51
C GLY A 886 -23.46 1.32 -25.32
N GLY A 887 -23.25 1.16 -26.63
CA GLY A 887 -24.24 0.59 -27.57
C GLY A 887 -24.72 -0.82 -27.21
N ALA A 888 -25.87 -1.22 -27.76
CA ALA A 888 -26.62 -2.45 -27.44
C ALA A 888 -25.78 -3.76 -27.41
N PHE A 889 -24.67 -3.83 -28.15
CA PHE A 889 -23.75 -4.97 -28.15
C PHE A 889 -22.95 -5.08 -26.84
N ALA A 890 -22.51 -3.97 -26.26
CA ALA A 890 -21.80 -3.94 -24.98
C ALA A 890 -22.72 -4.32 -23.81
N GLN A 891 -24.00 -3.93 -23.89
CA GLN A 891 -25.02 -4.37 -22.93
C GLN A 891 -25.33 -5.88 -23.04
N ALA A 892 -25.30 -6.46 -24.24
CA ALA A 892 -25.49 -7.89 -24.43
C ALA A 892 -24.32 -8.72 -23.85
N LEU A 893 -23.07 -8.27 -24.06
CA LEU A 893 -21.87 -8.90 -23.51
C LEU A 893 -21.78 -8.82 -21.98
N ALA A 894 -22.37 -7.79 -21.37
CA ALA A 894 -22.41 -7.60 -19.92
C ALA A 894 -23.61 -8.28 -19.23
N SER A 895 -24.42 -9.05 -19.96
CA SER A 895 -25.62 -9.69 -19.40
C SER A 895 -25.29 -10.97 -18.61
N ASP A 896 -26.04 -11.21 -17.54
CA ASP A 896 -25.97 -12.45 -16.75
C ASP A 896 -26.24 -13.70 -17.61
N ALA A 897 -27.06 -13.55 -18.66
CA ALA A 897 -27.33 -14.61 -19.64
C ALA A 897 -26.09 -14.94 -20.48
N PHE A 898 -25.31 -13.94 -20.89
CA PHE A 898 -24.04 -14.15 -21.58
C PHE A 898 -22.99 -14.79 -20.65
N PHE A 899 -22.93 -14.36 -19.39
CA PHE A 899 -22.05 -14.97 -18.38
C PHE A 899 -22.40 -16.44 -18.11
N ALA A 900 -23.69 -16.75 -17.93
CA ALA A 900 -24.17 -18.11 -17.75
C ALA A 900 -23.91 -18.98 -19.00
N MET A 901 -24.10 -18.42 -20.20
CA MET A 901 -23.75 -19.09 -21.46
C MET A 901 -22.25 -19.37 -21.53
N CYS A 902 -21.40 -18.42 -21.16
CA CYS A 902 -19.94 -18.62 -21.10
C CYS A 902 -19.55 -19.70 -20.09
N LEU A 903 -20.23 -19.79 -18.93
CA LEU A 903 -20.03 -20.86 -17.95
C LEU A 903 -20.43 -22.23 -18.49
N VAL A 904 -21.57 -22.32 -19.17
CA VAL A 904 -22.04 -23.56 -19.80
C VAL A 904 -21.11 -23.99 -20.94
N VAL A 905 -20.67 -23.04 -21.76
CA VAL A 905 -19.69 -23.29 -22.83
C VAL A 905 -18.35 -23.70 -22.24
N ALA A 906 -17.86 -23.05 -21.19
CA ALA A 906 -16.63 -23.43 -20.51
C ALA A 906 -16.74 -24.84 -19.88
N ALA A 907 -17.85 -25.16 -19.22
CA ALA A 907 -18.10 -26.49 -18.66
C ALA A 907 -18.20 -27.57 -19.76
N ALA A 908 -18.84 -27.24 -20.90
CA ALA A 908 -18.90 -28.13 -22.05
C ALA A 908 -17.53 -28.35 -22.69
N VAL A 909 -16.73 -27.29 -22.84
CA VAL A 909 -15.34 -27.37 -23.35
C VAL A 909 -14.46 -28.17 -22.40
N VAL A 910 -14.56 -27.97 -21.09
CA VAL A 910 -13.81 -28.75 -20.08
C VAL A 910 -14.27 -30.21 -20.08
N GLY A 911 -15.57 -30.47 -20.19
CA GLY A 911 -16.12 -31.82 -20.32
C GLY A 911 -15.66 -32.53 -21.59
N LEU A 912 -15.60 -31.80 -22.72
CA LEU A 912 -15.10 -32.32 -23.99
C LEU A 912 -13.59 -32.58 -23.95
N LEU A 913 -12.82 -31.68 -23.34
CA LEU A 913 -11.38 -31.85 -23.11
C LEU A 913 -11.09 -33.05 -22.20
N GLY A 914 -11.92 -33.31 -21.19
CA GLY A 914 -11.80 -34.49 -20.32
C GLY A 914 -12.10 -35.84 -21.01
N ILE A 915 -12.72 -35.82 -22.20
CA ILE A 915 -12.96 -37.01 -23.02
C ILE A 915 -11.80 -37.25 -24.00
N VAL A 916 -11.15 -36.17 -24.46
CA VAL A 916 -10.12 -36.20 -25.51
C VAL A 916 -8.70 -36.27 -24.94
N LEU A 917 -8.45 -35.68 -23.78
CA LEU A 917 -7.13 -35.57 -23.17
C LEU A 917 -6.84 -36.67 -22.17
N ASP A 918 -5.59 -37.13 -22.15
CA ASP A 918 -5.13 -38.06 -21.12
C ASP A 918 -5.05 -37.39 -19.73
N PRO A 919 -5.11 -38.14 -18.62
CA PRO A 919 -5.09 -37.57 -17.26
C PRO A 919 -3.89 -36.65 -16.95
N MET A 920 -2.74 -36.90 -17.59
CA MET A 920 -1.55 -36.05 -17.45
C MET A 920 -1.71 -34.72 -18.21
N GLU A 921 -2.25 -34.76 -19.42
CA GLU A 921 -2.50 -33.57 -20.25
C GLU A 921 -3.54 -32.67 -19.57
N LEU A 922 -4.60 -33.27 -19.01
CA LEU A 922 -5.61 -32.55 -18.23
C LEU A 922 -5.02 -31.88 -16.97
N LYS A 923 -4.11 -32.56 -16.28
CA LYS A 923 -3.40 -32.01 -15.11
C LYS A 923 -2.55 -30.79 -15.51
N HIS A 924 -1.76 -30.89 -16.57
CA HIS A 924 -0.91 -29.77 -17.01
C HIS A 924 -1.74 -28.57 -17.47
N LEU A 925 -2.85 -28.81 -18.19
CA LEU A 925 -3.77 -27.75 -18.59
C LEU A 925 -4.43 -27.07 -17.38
N THR A 926 -4.81 -27.85 -16.37
CA THR A 926 -5.38 -27.33 -15.12
C THR A 926 -4.37 -26.47 -14.35
N LEU A 927 -3.12 -26.91 -14.28
CA LEU A 927 -2.04 -26.14 -13.65
C LEU A 927 -1.78 -24.82 -14.39
N LEU A 928 -1.70 -24.86 -15.73
CA LEU A 928 -1.57 -23.66 -16.55
C LEU A 928 -2.71 -22.67 -16.27
N ALA A 929 -3.96 -23.14 -16.29
CA ALA A 929 -5.14 -22.29 -16.06
C ALA A 929 -5.13 -21.66 -14.65
N LEU A 930 -4.86 -22.45 -13.61
CA LEU A 930 -4.76 -21.95 -12.23
C LEU A 930 -3.63 -20.94 -12.08
N SER A 931 -2.46 -21.19 -12.66
CA SER A 931 -1.33 -20.28 -12.58
C SER A 931 -1.56 -18.97 -13.35
N LEU A 932 -2.26 -19.00 -14.47
CA LEU A 932 -2.69 -17.78 -15.18
C LEU A 932 -3.71 -16.97 -14.36
N ILE A 933 -4.65 -17.63 -13.69
CA ILE A 933 -5.61 -16.96 -12.78
C ILE A 933 -4.88 -16.33 -11.60
N VAL A 934 -3.98 -17.08 -10.95
CA VAL A 934 -3.17 -16.56 -9.85
C VAL A 934 -2.36 -15.34 -10.31
N GLY A 935 -1.69 -15.44 -11.46
CA GLY A 935 -0.94 -14.32 -12.03
C GLY A 935 -1.80 -13.18 -12.60
N TYR A 936 -3.13 -13.34 -12.70
CA TYR A 936 -4.05 -12.24 -13.05
C TYR A 936 -4.47 -11.42 -11.84
N TYR A 937 -4.70 -12.08 -10.71
CA TYR A 937 -5.08 -11.42 -9.44
C TYR A 937 -3.88 -10.92 -8.64
N TRP A 938 -2.66 -11.24 -9.10
CA TRP A 938 -1.38 -10.77 -8.59
C TRP A 938 -0.83 -9.67 -9.49
#